data_AF-A0A8D9EYL8-F1
#
_entry.id   AF-A0A8D9EYL8-F1
#
_cell.length_a   1.000
_cell.length_b   1.000
_cell.length_c   1.000
_cell.angle_alpha   90.00
_cell.angle_beta   90.00
_cell.angle_gamma   90.00
#
_symmetry.space_group_name_H-M   'P 1'
#
loop_
_entity.id
_entity.type
_entity.pdbx_description
1 polymer ?
#
loop_
_entity_poly.entity_id
_entity_poly.type
_entity_poly.pdbx_seq_one_letter_code
_entity_poly.pdbx_strand_id
1 'polypeptide(L)'
;MATQKPMEWIASLMSLFDKQLPWRTGPQSSITRINEEQLKSCFVKISENKFHTVLTNLSKILSHTNDQFSALLQTSKGCPPDIIKTFQDSIVSTLDAIERVLSSQEDNKNFRPTVISTEIDMTMMKMLLREVCSYLSPDTHPDFAPPQVRTLAIKTLFGFSTNYFNIIFMRIAGSLQELSIGVTEPSPNKEEGADLCDIELMTYLDVDLARMIKLLNEINSKFKMLKKQAHVLIITSIEKVLWNWMDAYPHEFAEIQKSPNEELSKCCEQLFDLLDGFVSDAKKFRATIWPLQMILLILSPKVLEEIVNANSGAPCSPRHDKKRSYIDAVKKFIGPHNSSDKPQTQAAVITCVKLCKASTYINNLDSNNVVFTLVQSVINELKAQLFTPHKPFSRGANYLNQDMDLMIECFVSGFRIKPHNNEALKVCLNQNSPLIYHFVLISSLYKIVTQSRLPWWPQIDIVYPRAQELRTMFIETLNKVTSGCISHTTEKIIRSLTLKPKDSLRFKEQEVPSIKTILLLMVRLIRADPMLMLNNQGKLGHEIQSSTLELINGLVSLVYLPAAPDISQEAMEALLILHHPDKIRMWNPEAPINTFWDVNSQVLFAISQKLIQHQIENYTDILKWLRQILICKNQFLTNHKDYANVGCHLPICKQAHIKLEIVSYMYLWSIDIEGIIFFFFFTFPPPPPPGKLSHPPPTHPPQIALFTNLNPQSQHRILSHPHS
;
A
#
# COMPACT_ATOMS: atom_id res chain seq x y z
N MET A 1 -23.34 -17.12 -41.50
CA MET A 1 -22.13 -16.36 -41.90
C MET A 1 -21.87 -15.07 -41.10
N ALA A 2 -22.81 -14.53 -40.30
CA ALA A 2 -22.59 -13.31 -39.50
C ALA A 2 -21.89 -13.53 -38.14
N THR A 3 -21.77 -14.77 -37.66
CA THR A 3 -21.17 -15.12 -36.35
C THR A 3 -19.65 -15.32 -36.36
N GLN A 4 -19.01 -15.44 -37.53
CA GLN A 4 -17.56 -15.69 -37.66
C GLN A 4 -16.70 -14.42 -37.50
N LYS A 5 -17.17 -13.27 -38.02
CA LYS A 5 -16.40 -12.01 -37.98
C LYS A 5 -15.99 -11.56 -36.57
N PRO A 6 -16.83 -11.63 -35.53
CA PRO A 6 -16.43 -11.24 -34.18
C PRO A 6 -15.32 -12.13 -33.59
N MET A 7 -15.32 -13.42 -33.89
CA MET A 7 -14.30 -14.35 -33.38
C MET A 7 -12.94 -14.15 -34.06
N GLU A 8 -12.93 -13.83 -35.36
CA GLU A 8 -11.71 -13.50 -36.12
C GLU A 8 -11.06 -12.20 -35.62
N TRP A 9 -11.88 -11.22 -35.23
CA TRP A 9 -11.41 -9.97 -34.62
C TRP A 9 -10.77 -10.21 -33.26
N ILE A 10 -11.41 -11.00 -32.39
CA ILE A 10 -10.83 -11.38 -31.08
C ILE A 10 -9.51 -12.11 -31.29
N ALA A 11 -9.44 -13.07 -32.21
CA ALA A 11 -8.21 -13.80 -32.52
C ALA A 11 -7.10 -12.87 -33.03
N SER A 12 -7.43 -11.88 -33.86
CA SER A 12 -6.48 -10.90 -34.38
C SER A 12 -5.97 -9.96 -33.30
N LEU A 13 -6.83 -9.49 -32.39
CA LEU A 13 -6.42 -8.68 -31.23
C LEU A 13 -5.52 -9.47 -30.26
N MET A 14 -5.86 -10.74 -30.01
CA MET A 14 -5.04 -11.63 -29.17
C MET A 14 -3.67 -11.89 -29.81
N SER A 15 -3.62 -12.12 -31.13
CA SER A 15 -2.37 -12.29 -31.86
C SER A 15 -1.53 -11.02 -31.86
N LEU A 16 -2.16 -9.84 -31.97
CA LEU A 16 -1.47 -8.55 -31.90
C LEU A 16 -0.85 -8.34 -30.52
N PHE A 17 -1.60 -8.63 -29.45
CA PHE A 17 -1.10 -8.54 -28.08
C PHE A 17 0.09 -9.47 -27.84
N ASP A 18 -0.02 -10.76 -28.18
CA ASP A 18 1.09 -11.71 -28.04
C ASP A 18 2.34 -11.24 -28.82
N LYS A 19 2.17 -10.76 -30.05
CA LYS A 19 3.28 -10.23 -30.86
C LYS A 19 3.94 -8.97 -30.29
N GLN A 20 3.22 -8.17 -29.50
CA GLN A 20 3.73 -6.94 -28.90
C GLN A 20 4.38 -7.16 -27.53
N LEU A 21 4.36 -8.38 -27.00
CA LEU A 21 4.97 -8.66 -25.70
C LEU A 21 6.48 -8.38 -25.72
N PRO A 22 7.04 -7.82 -24.62
CA PRO A 22 8.45 -7.47 -24.53
C PRO A 22 9.41 -8.63 -24.84
N TRP A 23 9.07 -9.87 -24.49
CA TRP A 23 9.93 -11.03 -24.76
C TRP A 23 10.10 -11.32 -26.26
N ARG A 24 9.18 -10.86 -27.12
CA ARG A 24 9.27 -10.97 -28.58
C ARG A 24 9.86 -9.73 -29.26
N THR A 25 9.59 -8.54 -28.70
CA THR A 25 9.91 -7.24 -29.35
C THR A 25 11.09 -6.50 -28.72
N GLY A 26 11.51 -6.89 -27.52
CA GLY A 26 12.52 -6.19 -26.74
C GLY A 26 11.94 -5.13 -25.80
N PRO A 27 12.78 -4.21 -25.28
CA PRO A 27 12.35 -3.14 -24.38
C PRO A 27 11.28 -2.24 -25.00
N GLN A 28 10.24 -1.94 -24.24
CA GLN A 28 9.11 -1.16 -24.73
C GLN A 28 9.41 0.35 -24.85
N SER A 29 8.91 0.96 -25.92
CA SER A 29 8.84 2.42 -26.08
C SER A 29 7.56 2.99 -25.45
N SER A 30 7.49 4.32 -25.31
CA SER A 30 6.28 5.00 -24.82
C SER A 30 5.04 4.70 -25.67
N ILE A 31 5.21 4.56 -26.99
CA ILE A 31 4.10 4.27 -27.92
C ILE A 31 3.59 2.83 -27.72
N THR A 32 4.49 1.86 -27.57
CA THR A 32 4.10 0.45 -27.37
C THR A 32 3.35 0.28 -26.06
N ARG A 33 3.73 1.00 -25.00
CA ARG A 33 3.00 1.00 -23.71
C ARG A 33 1.58 1.54 -23.84
N ILE A 34 1.39 2.65 -24.58
CA ILE A 34 0.05 3.22 -24.81
C ILE A 34 -0.83 2.23 -25.59
N ASN A 35 -0.28 1.59 -26.63
CA ASN A 35 -1.01 0.60 -27.43
C ASN A 35 -1.40 -0.62 -26.59
N GLU A 36 -0.49 -1.12 -25.74
CA GLU A 36 -0.77 -2.22 -24.83
C GLU A 36 -1.91 -1.89 -23.85
N GLU A 37 -1.89 -0.69 -23.25
CA GLU A 37 -2.97 -0.24 -22.36
C GLU A 37 -4.33 -0.11 -23.08
N GLN A 38 -4.32 0.31 -24.34
CA GLN A 38 -5.52 0.30 -25.18
C GLN A 38 -6.02 -1.13 -25.45
N LEU A 39 -5.13 -2.07 -25.75
CA LEU A 39 -5.49 -3.49 -25.96
C LEU A 39 -6.11 -4.11 -24.70
N LYS A 40 -5.51 -3.89 -23.53
CA LYS A 40 -6.08 -4.32 -22.24
C LYS A 40 -7.48 -3.77 -22.02
N SER A 41 -7.67 -2.47 -22.30
CA SER A 41 -8.97 -1.81 -22.20
C SER A 41 -10.00 -2.39 -23.18
N CYS A 42 -9.57 -2.79 -24.38
CA CYS A 42 -10.43 -3.50 -25.35
C CYS A 42 -10.81 -4.89 -24.85
N PHE A 43 -9.89 -5.64 -24.25
CA PHE A 43 -10.19 -6.97 -23.69
C PHE A 43 -11.26 -6.91 -22.60
N VAL A 44 -11.21 -5.90 -21.73
CA VAL A 44 -12.24 -5.66 -20.71
C VAL A 44 -13.62 -5.44 -21.34
N LYS A 45 -13.72 -4.63 -22.40
CA LYS A 45 -14.99 -4.39 -23.09
C LYS A 45 -15.52 -5.63 -23.83
N ILE A 46 -14.63 -6.39 -24.45
CA ILE A 46 -14.99 -7.63 -25.16
C ILE A 46 -15.45 -8.70 -24.16
N SER A 47 -14.83 -8.76 -22.97
CA SER A 47 -15.15 -9.76 -21.96
C SER A 47 -16.57 -9.64 -21.42
N GLU A 48 -17.21 -8.46 -21.52
CA GLU A 48 -18.64 -8.27 -21.19
C GLU A 48 -19.56 -9.26 -21.91
N ASN A 49 -19.22 -9.66 -23.14
CA ASN A 49 -20.03 -10.59 -23.95
C ASN A 49 -19.31 -11.90 -24.29
N LYS A 50 -17.98 -11.93 -24.20
CA LYS A 50 -17.14 -13.06 -24.63
C LYS A 50 -16.07 -13.42 -23.58
N PHE A 51 -16.45 -13.33 -22.30
CA PHE A 51 -15.59 -13.58 -21.14
C PHE A 51 -14.69 -14.81 -21.28
N HIS A 52 -15.30 -15.99 -21.44
CA HIS A 52 -14.58 -17.26 -21.51
C HIS A 52 -13.58 -17.32 -22.67
N THR A 53 -13.93 -16.77 -23.83
CA THR A 53 -13.05 -16.72 -24.99
C THR A 53 -11.84 -15.82 -24.75
N VAL A 54 -12.06 -14.64 -24.18
CA VAL A 54 -10.98 -13.69 -23.86
C VAL A 54 -10.03 -14.31 -22.84
N LEU A 55 -10.59 -14.82 -21.73
CA LEU A 55 -9.81 -15.42 -20.64
C LEU A 55 -9.02 -16.64 -21.13
N THR A 56 -9.62 -17.54 -21.90
CA THR A 56 -8.93 -18.71 -22.47
C THR A 56 -7.73 -18.33 -23.32
N ASN A 57 -7.85 -17.31 -24.17
CA ASN A 57 -6.74 -16.90 -25.03
C ASN A 57 -5.62 -16.23 -24.23
N LEU A 58 -5.95 -15.40 -23.24
CA LEU A 58 -4.94 -14.80 -22.35
C LEU A 58 -4.22 -15.88 -21.52
N SER A 59 -4.94 -16.89 -21.00
CA SER A 59 -4.34 -18.01 -20.28
C SER A 59 -3.40 -18.84 -21.16
N LYS A 60 -3.73 -19.02 -22.46
CA LYS A 60 -2.84 -19.67 -23.42
C LYS A 60 -1.57 -18.86 -23.69
N ILE A 61 -1.69 -17.54 -23.83
CA ILE A 61 -0.54 -16.65 -23.99
C ILE A 61 0.37 -16.75 -22.75
N LEU A 62 -0.20 -16.69 -21.55
CA LEU A 62 0.54 -16.84 -20.30
C LEU A 62 1.28 -18.17 -20.21
N SER A 63 0.58 -19.29 -20.46
CA SER A 63 1.18 -20.64 -20.46
C SER A 63 2.32 -20.73 -21.47
N HIS A 64 2.12 -20.22 -22.69
CA HIS A 64 3.16 -20.24 -23.71
C HIS A 64 4.39 -19.41 -23.31
N THR A 65 4.19 -18.21 -22.74
CA THR A 65 5.31 -17.38 -22.23
C THR A 65 6.06 -18.10 -21.11
N ASN A 66 5.36 -18.78 -20.20
CA ASN A 66 5.97 -19.55 -19.11
C ASN A 66 6.76 -20.75 -19.61
N ASP A 67 6.25 -21.49 -20.59
CA ASP A 67 6.94 -22.63 -21.19
C ASP A 67 8.26 -22.18 -21.84
N GLN A 68 8.23 -21.08 -22.59
CA GLN A 68 9.43 -20.49 -23.21
C GLN A 68 10.42 -20.00 -22.16
N PHE A 69 9.95 -19.34 -21.11
CA PHE A 69 10.82 -18.84 -20.05
C PHE A 69 11.47 -19.98 -19.25
N SER A 70 10.70 -21.03 -18.95
CA SER A 70 11.20 -22.23 -18.28
C SER A 70 12.25 -22.95 -19.12
N ALA A 71 12.02 -23.09 -20.43
CA ALA A 71 12.99 -23.68 -21.36
C ALA A 71 14.30 -22.86 -21.42
N LEU A 72 14.20 -21.54 -21.40
CA LEU A 72 15.36 -20.64 -21.37
C LEU A 72 16.17 -20.79 -20.08
N LEU A 73 15.51 -20.89 -18.93
CA LEU A 73 16.17 -21.08 -17.63
C LEU A 73 16.87 -22.45 -17.53
N GLN A 74 16.31 -23.48 -18.16
CA GLN A 74 16.91 -24.83 -18.19
C GLN A 74 18.13 -24.92 -19.12
N THR A 75 18.12 -24.18 -20.24
CA THR A 75 19.14 -24.30 -21.30
C THR A 75 20.31 -23.33 -21.15
N SER A 76 20.15 -22.20 -20.45
CA SER A 76 21.16 -21.15 -20.34
C SER A 76 21.66 -20.95 -18.91
N LYS A 77 22.84 -21.51 -18.59
CA LYS A 77 23.58 -21.10 -17.39
C LYS A 77 24.11 -19.67 -17.60
N GLY A 78 23.40 -18.68 -17.06
CA GLY A 78 23.80 -17.26 -17.11
C GLY A 78 23.10 -16.45 -18.19
N CYS A 79 21.76 -16.51 -18.27
CA CYS A 79 20.99 -15.63 -19.15
C CYS A 79 21.20 -14.15 -18.78
N PRO A 80 21.36 -13.23 -19.75
CA PRO A 80 21.44 -11.81 -19.49
C PRO A 80 20.21 -11.30 -18.72
N PRO A 81 20.40 -10.44 -17.69
CA PRO A 81 19.30 -9.93 -16.87
C PRO A 81 18.25 -9.15 -17.68
N ASP A 82 18.65 -8.52 -18.79
CA ASP A 82 17.73 -7.80 -19.67
C ASP A 82 16.71 -8.72 -20.34
N ILE A 83 17.10 -9.95 -20.70
CA ILE A 83 16.19 -10.95 -21.31
C ILE A 83 15.24 -11.50 -20.25
N ILE A 84 15.75 -11.80 -19.05
CA ILE A 84 14.89 -12.21 -17.92
C ILE A 84 13.83 -11.13 -17.66
N LYS A 85 14.24 -9.85 -17.68
CA LYS A 85 13.33 -8.72 -17.49
C LYS A 85 12.25 -8.63 -18.57
N THR A 86 12.58 -8.87 -19.85
CA THR A 86 11.54 -8.86 -20.90
C THR A 86 10.50 -9.98 -20.72
N PHE A 87 10.90 -11.16 -20.24
CA PHE A 87 9.95 -12.22 -19.88
C PHE A 87 9.10 -11.83 -18.67
N GLN A 88 9.71 -11.29 -17.62
CA GLN A 88 8.99 -10.79 -16.45
C GLN A 88 7.97 -9.69 -16.81
N ASP A 89 8.36 -8.70 -17.62
CA ASP A 89 7.48 -7.63 -18.08
C ASP A 89 6.32 -8.18 -18.92
N SER A 90 6.57 -9.24 -19.70
CA SER A 90 5.52 -9.91 -20.50
C SER A 90 4.53 -10.69 -19.64
N ILE A 91 5.02 -11.38 -18.60
CA ILE A 91 4.19 -12.06 -17.61
C ILE A 91 3.34 -11.04 -16.84
N VAL A 92 3.95 -9.94 -16.40
CA VAL A 92 3.26 -8.81 -15.74
C VAL A 92 2.15 -8.27 -16.63
N SER A 93 2.45 -7.98 -17.90
CA SER A 93 1.49 -7.47 -18.87
C SER A 93 0.29 -8.43 -19.07
N THR A 94 0.58 -9.73 -19.20
CA THR A 94 -0.46 -10.75 -19.44
C THR A 94 -1.31 -10.99 -18.19
N LEU A 95 -0.70 -11.06 -17.00
CA LEU A 95 -1.43 -11.17 -15.73
C LEU A 95 -2.28 -9.93 -15.45
N ASP A 96 -1.78 -8.72 -15.73
CA ASP A 96 -2.55 -7.48 -15.63
C ASP A 96 -3.77 -7.48 -16.58
N ALA A 97 -3.60 -7.96 -17.82
CA ALA A 97 -4.73 -8.12 -18.73
C ALA A 97 -5.78 -9.12 -18.20
N ILE A 98 -5.34 -10.25 -17.65
CA ILE A 98 -6.23 -11.26 -17.05
C ILE A 98 -6.94 -10.70 -15.83
N GLU A 99 -6.21 -10.06 -14.92
CA GLU A 99 -6.75 -9.48 -13.68
C GLU A 99 -7.82 -8.44 -13.99
N ARG A 100 -7.56 -7.50 -14.91
CA ARG A 100 -8.57 -6.50 -15.32
C ARG A 100 -9.83 -7.13 -15.91
N VAL A 101 -9.70 -8.21 -16.67
CA VAL A 101 -10.84 -8.95 -17.25
C VAL A 101 -11.64 -9.68 -16.17
N LEU A 102 -10.99 -10.20 -15.13
CA LEU A 102 -11.65 -10.84 -13.99
C LEU A 102 -12.37 -9.80 -13.12
N SER A 103 -11.68 -8.72 -12.77
CA SER A 103 -12.17 -7.66 -11.88
C SER A 103 -13.35 -6.88 -12.49
N SER A 104 -13.42 -6.76 -13.83
CA SER A 104 -14.56 -6.09 -14.50
C SER A 104 -15.90 -6.80 -14.36
N GLN A 105 -15.92 -8.06 -13.90
CA GLN A 105 -17.16 -8.81 -13.68
C GLN A 105 -17.82 -8.48 -12.34
N GLU A 106 -17.08 -7.94 -11.36
CA GLU A 106 -17.61 -7.64 -10.01
C GLU A 106 -18.70 -6.54 -10.05
N ASP A 107 -18.56 -5.56 -10.95
CA ASP A 107 -19.53 -4.46 -11.11
C ASP A 107 -20.85 -4.92 -11.73
N ASN A 108 -20.85 -6.05 -12.44
CA ASN A 108 -22.00 -6.59 -13.16
C ASN A 108 -22.74 -7.62 -12.29
N LYS A 109 -23.45 -7.14 -11.25
CA LYS A 109 -24.18 -7.96 -10.25
C LYS A 109 -25.15 -9.03 -10.81
N ASN A 110 -25.42 -9.01 -12.12
CA ASN A 110 -26.29 -9.98 -12.81
C ASN A 110 -25.52 -11.13 -13.49
N PHE A 111 -24.17 -11.12 -13.52
CA PHE A 111 -23.37 -12.19 -14.12
C PHE A 111 -22.80 -13.13 -13.05
N ARG A 112 -23.63 -14.02 -12.51
CA ARG A 112 -23.13 -15.30 -11.98
C ARG A 112 -23.17 -16.29 -13.13
N PRO A 113 -22.06 -16.96 -13.51
CA PRO A 113 -22.10 -18.07 -14.46
C PRO A 113 -23.01 -19.15 -13.87
N THR A 114 -24.28 -19.10 -14.24
CA THR A 114 -25.25 -20.09 -13.82
C THR A 114 -24.99 -21.25 -14.78
N VAL A 115 -24.25 -22.24 -14.29
CA VAL A 115 -23.81 -23.47 -14.98
C VAL A 115 -22.46 -23.34 -15.72
N ILE A 116 -21.47 -24.10 -15.23
CA ILE A 116 -20.23 -24.44 -15.96
C ILE A 116 -20.66 -25.19 -17.22
N SER A 117 -20.69 -24.50 -18.36
CA SER A 117 -21.44 -25.01 -19.52
C SER A 117 -20.65 -25.99 -20.41
N THR A 118 -19.31 -26.06 -20.31
CA THR A 118 -18.48 -26.92 -21.19
C THR A 118 -17.21 -27.50 -20.53
N GLU A 119 -16.72 -28.65 -21.03
CA GLU A 119 -15.39 -29.21 -20.65
C GLU A 119 -14.22 -28.27 -20.97
N ILE A 120 -14.41 -27.41 -21.99
CA ILE A 120 -13.45 -26.39 -22.41
C ILE A 120 -13.26 -25.35 -21.29
N ASP A 121 -14.34 -24.97 -20.61
CA ASP A 121 -14.31 -24.03 -19.48
C ASP A 121 -13.46 -24.59 -18.32
N MET A 122 -13.65 -25.87 -17.97
CA MET A 122 -12.88 -26.54 -16.92
C MET A 122 -11.39 -26.67 -17.27
N THR A 123 -11.07 -26.89 -18.54
CA THR A 123 -9.68 -27.01 -19.02
C THR A 123 -8.95 -25.68 -18.93
N MET A 124 -9.60 -24.59 -19.34
CA MET A 124 -9.08 -23.22 -19.18
C MET A 124 -8.86 -22.86 -17.71
N MET A 125 -9.83 -23.17 -16.85
CA MET A 125 -9.74 -22.87 -15.41
C MET A 125 -8.57 -23.59 -14.75
N LYS A 126 -8.37 -24.88 -15.08
CA LYS A 126 -7.23 -25.66 -14.57
C LYS A 126 -5.90 -25.13 -15.10
N MET A 127 -5.83 -24.71 -16.35
CA MET A 127 -4.64 -24.09 -16.94
C MET A 127 -4.28 -22.80 -16.22
N LEU A 128 -5.22 -21.86 -16.11
CA LEU A 128 -4.98 -20.59 -15.42
C LEU A 128 -4.56 -20.80 -13.97
N LEU A 129 -5.27 -21.68 -13.25
CA LEU A 129 -4.94 -22.00 -11.86
C LEU A 129 -3.54 -22.60 -11.74
N ARG A 130 -3.13 -23.49 -12.65
CA ARG A 130 -1.77 -24.05 -12.68
C ARG A 130 -0.72 -22.95 -12.83
N GLU A 131 -0.88 -22.08 -13.83
CA GLU A 131 0.07 -21.00 -14.08
C GLU A 131 0.15 -20.04 -12.89
N VAL A 132 -0.99 -19.60 -12.34
CA VAL A 132 -1.04 -18.68 -11.21
C VAL A 132 -0.41 -19.29 -9.95
N CYS A 133 -0.73 -20.55 -9.62
CA CYS A 133 -0.14 -21.25 -8.48
C CYS A 133 1.38 -21.40 -8.61
N SER A 134 1.92 -21.53 -9.83
CA SER A 134 3.36 -21.65 -10.05
C SER A 134 4.14 -20.41 -9.58
N TYR A 135 3.53 -19.22 -9.56
CA TYR A 135 4.17 -18.01 -9.03
C TYR A 135 4.05 -17.85 -7.51
N LEU A 136 3.16 -18.63 -6.88
CA LEU A 136 2.88 -18.55 -5.45
C LEU A 136 3.71 -19.55 -4.63
N SER A 137 4.18 -20.62 -5.26
CA SER A 137 4.99 -21.66 -4.61
C SER A 137 6.30 -21.08 -4.03
N PRO A 138 6.73 -21.53 -2.84
CA PRO A 138 8.01 -21.14 -2.24
C PRO A 138 9.23 -21.70 -3.01
N ASP A 139 9.05 -22.76 -3.78
CA ASP A 139 10.13 -23.42 -4.55
C ASP A 139 10.38 -22.74 -5.91
N THR A 140 9.60 -21.71 -6.23
CA THR A 140 9.70 -20.99 -7.50
C THR A 140 11.01 -20.21 -7.59
N HIS A 141 11.70 -20.32 -8.72
CA HIS A 141 12.93 -19.59 -8.96
C HIS A 141 12.71 -18.07 -8.76
N PRO A 142 13.59 -17.34 -8.03
CA PRO A 142 13.38 -15.91 -7.73
C PRO A 142 13.16 -15.05 -8.98
N ASP A 143 13.83 -15.39 -10.08
CA ASP A 143 13.67 -14.71 -11.37
C ASP A 143 12.32 -15.01 -12.05
N PHE A 144 11.64 -16.09 -11.67
CA PHE A 144 10.36 -16.49 -12.24
C PHE A 144 9.18 -15.75 -11.58
N ALA A 145 9.29 -15.45 -10.28
CA ALA A 145 8.24 -14.78 -9.51
C ALA A 145 8.77 -13.59 -8.70
N PRO A 146 9.21 -12.51 -9.36
CA PRO A 146 9.53 -11.27 -8.65
C PRO A 146 8.28 -10.71 -7.93
N PRO A 147 8.44 -9.81 -6.94
CA PRO A 147 7.34 -9.34 -6.09
C PRO A 147 6.11 -8.80 -6.86
N GLN A 148 6.33 -8.15 -8.01
CA GLN A 148 5.26 -7.64 -8.86
C GLN A 148 4.43 -8.75 -9.52
N VAL A 149 5.10 -9.78 -10.07
CA VAL A 149 4.43 -10.97 -10.63
C VAL A 149 3.64 -11.68 -9.53
N ARG A 150 4.25 -11.89 -8.36
CA ARG A 150 3.55 -12.50 -7.21
C ARG A 150 2.31 -11.70 -6.80
N THR A 151 2.40 -10.38 -6.77
CA THR A 151 1.26 -9.49 -6.43
C THR A 151 0.12 -9.63 -7.45
N LEU A 152 0.44 -9.61 -8.75
CA LEU A 152 -0.55 -9.79 -9.80
C LEU A 152 -1.14 -11.21 -9.82
N ALA A 153 -0.35 -12.24 -9.53
CA ALA A 153 -0.83 -13.61 -9.39
C ALA A 153 -1.84 -13.74 -8.24
N ILE A 154 -1.58 -13.10 -7.08
CA ILE A 154 -2.54 -13.04 -5.96
C ILE A 154 -3.83 -12.35 -6.39
N LYS A 155 -3.76 -11.18 -7.04
CA LYS A 155 -4.95 -10.46 -7.52
C LYS A 155 -5.73 -11.27 -8.56
N THR A 156 -5.03 -11.94 -9.47
CA THR A 156 -5.63 -12.83 -10.47
C THR A 156 -6.35 -13.99 -9.79
N LEU A 157 -5.74 -14.62 -8.78
CA LEU A 157 -6.36 -15.70 -8.02
C LEU A 157 -7.61 -15.22 -7.26
N PHE A 158 -7.53 -14.03 -6.65
CA PHE A 158 -8.66 -13.39 -5.97
C PHE A 158 -9.82 -13.16 -6.95
N GLY A 159 -9.58 -12.43 -8.05
CA GLY A 159 -10.59 -12.15 -9.07
C GLY A 159 -11.15 -13.43 -9.71
N PHE A 160 -10.33 -14.47 -9.87
CA PHE A 160 -10.78 -15.78 -10.36
C PHE A 160 -11.70 -16.49 -9.37
N SER A 161 -11.39 -16.40 -8.07
CA SER A 161 -12.17 -17.06 -7.02
C SER A 161 -13.57 -16.48 -6.81
N THR A 162 -13.81 -15.23 -7.21
CA THR A 162 -15.15 -14.59 -7.14
C THR A 162 -16.23 -15.43 -7.82
N ASN A 163 -15.90 -16.03 -8.98
CA ASN A 163 -16.82 -16.82 -9.80
C ASN A 163 -16.53 -18.33 -9.72
N TYR A 164 -15.29 -18.72 -9.42
CA TYR A 164 -14.84 -20.12 -9.50
C TYR A 164 -14.35 -20.70 -8.17
N PHE A 165 -14.80 -20.14 -7.04
CA PHE A 165 -14.43 -20.57 -5.69
C PHE A 165 -14.46 -22.09 -5.50
N ASN A 166 -15.52 -22.77 -5.96
CA ASN A 166 -15.68 -24.22 -5.75
C ASN A 166 -14.54 -25.05 -6.36
N ILE A 167 -13.94 -24.62 -7.47
CA ILE A 167 -12.84 -25.35 -8.13
C ILE A 167 -11.59 -25.30 -7.24
N ILE A 168 -11.28 -24.12 -6.70
CA ILE A 168 -10.13 -23.91 -5.83
C ILE A 168 -10.37 -24.58 -4.47
N PHE A 169 -11.60 -24.48 -3.95
CA PHE A 169 -12.01 -25.15 -2.72
C PHE A 169 -11.84 -26.67 -2.83
N MET A 170 -12.23 -27.30 -3.94
CA MET A 170 -12.03 -28.75 -4.14
C MET A 170 -10.55 -29.13 -4.15
N ARG A 171 -9.68 -28.27 -4.68
CA ARG A 171 -8.23 -28.46 -4.63
C ARG A 171 -7.68 -28.39 -3.21
N ILE A 172 -8.10 -27.39 -2.43
CA ILE A 172 -7.75 -27.25 -1.01
C ILE A 172 -8.26 -28.45 -0.20
N ALA A 173 -9.51 -28.85 -0.39
CA ALA A 173 -10.12 -29.99 0.28
C ALA A 173 -9.40 -31.31 -0.07
N GLY A 174 -9.01 -31.48 -1.34
CA GLY A 174 -8.19 -32.61 -1.80
C GLY A 174 -6.84 -32.68 -1.07
N SER A 175 -6.10 -31.57 -1.00
CA SER A 175 -4.84 -31.48 -0.24
C SER A 175 -5.03 -31.82 1.25
N LEU A 176 -6.07 -31.27 1.89
CA LEU A 176 -6.40 -31.61 3.28
C LEU A 176 -6.70 -33.10 3.46
N GLN A 177 -7.41 -33.71 2.51
CA GLN A 177 -7.72 -35.13 2.51
C GLN A 177 -6.44 -35.98 2.37
N GLU A 178 -5.55 -35.65 1.44
CA GLU A 178 -4.28 -36.36 1.24
C GLU A 178 -3.39 -36.29 2.50
N LEU A 179 -3.27 -35.10 3.09
CA LEU A 179 -2.49 -34.89 4.32
C LEU A 179 -3.11 -35.60 5.54
N SER A 180 -4.43 -35.80 5.56
CA SER A 180 -5.11 -36.57 6.62
C SER A 180 -4.86 -38.08 6.53
N ILE A 181 -4.65 -38.62 5.32
CA ILE A 181 -4.36 -40.04 5.08
C ILE A 181 -2.86 -40.34 5.27
N GLY A 182 -1.98 -39.38 4.96
CA GLY A 182 -0.52 -39.50 5.13
C GLY A 182 -0.03 -39.69 6.58
N VAL A 183 -0.93 -39.77 7.55
CA VAL A 183 -0.63 -40.20 8.93
C VAL A 183 -0.49 -41.73 9.04
N THR A 184 -1.08 -42.49 8.12
CA THR A 184 -1.14 -43.97 8.20
C THR A 184 -0.06 -44.72 7.40
N GLU A 185 0.64 -44.10 6.44
CA GLU A 185 1.71 -44.78 5.67
C GLU A 185 2.93 -43.87 5.44
N PRO A 186 4.16 -44.31 5.80
CA PRO A 186 5.38 -43.60 5.43
C PRO A 186 5.68 -43.85 3.94
N SER A 187 5.33 -42.91 3.06
CA SER A 187 5.75 -42.94 1.66
C SER A 187 7.17 -42.38 1.52
N PRO A 188 8.15 -43.11 0.96
CA PRO A 188 9.54 -42.66 0.89
C PRO A 188 9.84 -41.57 -0.14
N ASN A 189 8.89 -41.22 -1.03
CA ASN A 189 9.20 -40.51 -2.29
C ASN A 189 8.29 -39.31 -2.64
N LYS A 190 7.54 -38.71 -1.70
CA LYS A 190 6.81 -37.46 -1.98
C LYS A 190 7.44 -36.29 -1.22
N GLU A 191 7.80 -35.24 -1.94
CA GLU A 191 8.21 -33.95 -1.38
C GLU A 191 7.05 -33.40 -0.53
N GLU A 192 7.16 -33.45 0.80
CA GLU A 192 6.13 -33.00 1.75
C GLU A 192 5.74 -31.51 1.61
N GLY A 193 6.45 -30.73 0.78
CA GLY A 193 6.26 -29.28 0.60
C GLY A 193 5.15 -28.88 -0.40
N ALA A 194 4.91 -29.68 -1.44
CA ALA A 194 3.95 -29.31 -2.50
C ALA A 194 2.50 -29.30 -2.00
N ASP A 195 2.14 -30.26 -1.14
CA ASP A 195 0.78 -30.43 -0.61
C ASP A 195 0.39 -29.27 0.33
N LEU A 196 1.36 -28.68 1.02
CA LEU A 196 1.14 -27.53 1.93
C LEU A 196 0.86 -26.24 1.16
N CYS A 197 1.42 -26.07 -0.04
CA CYS A 197 1.22 -24.88 -0.87
C CYS A 197 -0.25 -24.68 -1.27
N ASP A 198 -0.94 -25.79 -1.55
CA ASP A 198 -2.35 -25.75 -1.94
C ASP A 198 -3.26 -25.30 -0.79
N ILE A 199 -2.90 -25.55 0.47
CA ILE A 199 -3.63 -25.03 1.65
C ILE A 199 -3.51 -23.51 1.71
N GLU A 200 -2.32 -22.95 1.47
CA GLU A 200 -2.08 -21.50 1.57
C GLU A 200 -2.91 -20.70 0.56
N LEU A 201 -3.38 -21.35 -0.52
CA LEU A 201 -4.26 -20.74 -1.53
C LEU A 201 -5.50 -20.09 -0.90
N MET A 202 -6.03 -20.64 0.20
CA MET A 202 -7.20 -20.08 0.87
C MET A 202 -7.00 -18.61 1.28
N THR A 203 -5.76 -18.20 1.56
CA THR A 203 -5.44 -16.83 2.02
C THR A 203 -5.49 -15.77 0.92
N TYR A 204 -5.68 -16.20 -0.32
CA TYR A 204 -5.69 -15.34 -1.52
C TYR A 204 -7.05 -15.33 -2.22
N LEU A 205 -8.09 -15.92 -1.62
CA LEU A 205 -9.43 -16.04 -2.21
C LEU A 205 -10.36 -14.91 -1.76
N ASP A 206 -11.34 -14.65 -2.61
CA ASP A 206 -12.55 -13.92 -2.29
C ASP A 206 -13.52 -14.82 -1.50
N VAL A 207 -13.58 -14.59 -0.19
CA VAL A 207 -14.32 -15.44 0.75
C VAL A 207 -15.43 -14.61 1.40
N ASP A 208 -16.66 -14.76 0.92
CA ASP A 208 -17.88 -14.29 1.61
C ASP A 208 -18.23 -15.17 2.82
N LEU A 209 -19.24 -14.79 3.61
CA LEU A 209 -19.69 -15.54 4.78
C LEU A 209 -20.00 -17.02 4.49
N ALA A 210 -20.68 -17.33 3.38
CA ALA A 210 -21.05 -18.70 3.05
C ALA A 210 -19.82 -19.56 2.70
N ARG A 211 -18.88 -18.99 1.94
CA ARG A 211 -17.59 -19.61 1.61
C ARG A 211 -16.72 -19.80 2.84
N MET A 212 -16.73 -18.85 3.78
CA MET A 212 -16.02 -18.94 5.05
C MET A 212 -16.54 -20.12 5.88
N ILE A 213 -17.86 -20.24 6.05
CA ILE A 213 -18.49 -21.37 6.75
C ILE A 213 -18.10 -22.70 6.10
N LYS A 214 -18.12 -22.77 4.77
CA LYS A 214 -17.72 -23.96 4.02
C LYS A 214 -16.26 -24.36 4.26
N LEU A 215 -15.33 -23.38 4.28
CA LEU A 215 -13.91 -23.62 4.60
C LEU A 215 -13.72 -24.10 6.04
N LEU A 216 -14.38 -23.46 7.01
CA LEU A 216 -14.28 -23.83 8.42
C LEU A 216 -14.80 -25.25 8.68
N ASN A 217 -15.92 -25.63 8.05
CA ASN A 217 -16.47 -26.98 8.14
C ASN A 217 -15.49 -28.04 7.61
N GLU A 218 -14.89 -27.81 6.44
CA GLU A 218 -13.91 -28.73 5.85
C GLU A 218 -12.72 -28.92 6.79
N ILE A 219 -12.17 -27.81 7.29
CA ILE A 219 -11.02 -27.84 8.22
C ILE A 219 -11.38 -28.56 9.52
N ASN A 220 -12.53 -28.23 10.14
CA ASN A 220 -12.99 -28.86 11.37
C ASN A 220 -13.09 -30.39 11.23
N SER A 221 -13.51 -30.89 10.06
CA SER A 221 -13.66 -32.32 9.81
C SER A 221 -12.32 -33.07 9.74
N LYS A 222 -11.23 -32.42 9.33
CA LYS A 222 -9.91 -33.04 9.13
C LYS A 222 -8.88 -32.69 10.18
N PHE A 223 -9.06 -31.61 10.92
CA PHE A 223 -8.01 -31.01 11.78
C PHE A 223 -7.29 -32.02 12.68
N LYS A 224 -8.02 -32.90 13.37
CA LYS A 224 -7.43 -33.90 14.29
C LYS A 224 -6.54 -34.93 13.60
N MET A 225 -6.74 -35.16 12.30
CA MET A 225 -6.01 -36.15 11.51
C MET A 225 -4.75 -35.58 10.87
N LEU A 226 -4.46 -34.29 11.04
CA LEU A 226 -3.33 -33.64 10.37
C LEU A 226 -2.06 -33.69 11.22
N LYS A 227 -0.91 -33.64 10.53
CA LYS A 227 0.39 -33.46 11.17
C LYS A 227 0.56 -32.03 11.69
N LYS A 228 1.44 -31.87 12.68
CA LYS A 228 1.73 -30.60 13.36
C LYS A 228 2.09 -29.43 12.45
N GLN A 229 2.83 -29.68 11.36
CA GLN A 229 3.20 -28.61 10.41
C GLN A 229 1.96 -28.08 9.67
N ALA A 230 1.07 -28.98 9.24
CA ALA A 230 -0.20 -28.62 8.61
C ALA A 230 -1.12 -27.88 9.59
N HIS A 231 -1.15 -28.25 10.88
CA HIS A 231 -1.89 -27.48 11.90
C HIS A 231 -1.43 -26.02 11.95
N VAL A 232 -0.12 -25.78 12.05
CA VAL A 232 0.43 -24.42 12.15
C VAL A 232 0.08 -23.60 10.92
N LEU A 233 0.23 -24.18 9.71
CA LEU A 233 -0.12 -23.51 8.46
C LEU A 233 -1.61 -23.17 8.37
N ILE A 234 -2.48 -24.11 8.75
CA ILE A 234 -3.93 -23.89 8.75
C ILE A 234 -4.30 -22.79 9.74
N ILE A 235 -3.72 -22.78 10.95
CA ILE A 235 -3.98 -21.75 11.96
C ILE A 235 -3.65 -20.36 11.42
N THR A 236 -2.46 -20.18 10.85
CA THR A 236 -2.06 -18.89 10.26
C THR A 236 -2.89 -18.52 9.04
N SER A 237 -3.31 -19.51 8.25
CA SER A 237 -4.10 -19.29 7.04
C SER A 237 -5.52 -18.86 7.38
N ILE A 238 -6.18 -19.53 8.33
CA ILE A 238 -7.53 -19.15 8.79
C ILE A 238 -7.51 -17.75 9.39
N GLU A 239 -6.54 -17.43 10.25
CA GLU A 239 -6.45 -16.08 10.83
C GLU A 239 -6.40 -15.02 9.71
N LYS A 240 -5.59 -15.25 8.68
CA LYS A 240 -5.48 -14.35 7.52
C LYS A 240 -6.76 -14.30 6.70
N VAL A 241 -7.44 -15.42 6.46
CA VAL A 241 -8.75 -15.47 5.79
C VAL A 241 -9.79 -14.65 6.54
N LEU A 242 -9.87 -14.79 7.86
CA LEU A 242 -10.82 -14.03 8.69
C LEU A 242 -10.55 -12.52 8.62
N TRP A 243 -9.28 -12.09 8.67
CA TRP A 243 -8.94 -10.69 8.52
C TRP A 243 -9.25 -10.15 7.13
N ASN A 244 -8.92 -10.91 6.07
CA ASN A 244 -9.23 -10.53 4.70
C ASN A 244 -10.73 -10.41 4.48
N TRP A 245 -11.53 -11.33 5.03
CA TRP A 245 -13.00 -11.26 4.98
C TRP A 245 -13.54 -10.03 5.72
N MET A 246 -13.02 -9.70 6.91
CA MET A 246 -13.42 -8.48 7.62
C MET A 246 -13.07 -7.20 6.84
N ASP A 247 -11.95 -7.19 6.11
CA ASP A 247 -11.52 -6.08 5.26
C ASP A 247 -12.37 -5.95 3.98
N ALA A 248 -12.70 -7.06 3.33
CA ALA A 248 -13.48 -7.09 2.08
C ALA A 248 -15.00 -6.95 2.32
N TYR A 249 -15.52 -7.57 3.38
CA TYR A 249 -16.94 -7.66 3.72
C TYR A 249 -17.26 -7.14 5.14
N PRO A 250 -16.88 -5.90 5.50
CA PRO A 250 -17.08 -5.37 6.85
C PRO A 250 -18.56 -5.28 7.26
N HIS A 251 -19.47 -5.19 6.28
CA HIS A 251 -20.90 -5.18 6.53
C HIS A 251 -21.43 -6.56 6.98
N GLU A 252 -20.93 -7.66 6.41
CA GLU A 252 -21.31 -9.01 6.86
C GLU A 252 -20.88 -9.23 8.32
N PHE A 253 -19.66 -8.80 8.67
CA PHE A 253 -19.18 -8.84 10.05
C PHE A 253 -20.07 -8.01 10.99
N ALA A 254 -20.43 -6.77 10.60
CA ALA A 254 -21.29 -5.92 11.40
C ALA A 254 -22.70 -6.52 11.60
N GLU A 255 -23.25 -7.20 10.59
CA GLU A 255 -24.54 -7.87 10.69
C GLU A 255 -24.48 -9.10 11.59
N ILE A 256 -23.39 -9.87 11.58
CA ILE A 256 -23.20 -11.01 12.51
C ILE A 256 -23.21 -10.55 13.98
N GLN A 257 -22.66 -9.37 14.28
CA GLN A 257 -22.69 -8.83 15.64
C GLN A 257 -24.11 -8.50 16.12
N LYS A 258 -25.02 -8.09 15.21
CA LYS A 258 -26.42 -7.78 15.54
C LYS A 258 -27.33 -9.00 15.49
N SER A 259 -27.16 -9.83 14.47
CA SER A 259 -27.96 -11.02 14.16
C SER A 259 -27.01 -12.23 14.05
N PRO A 260 -26.70 -12.89 15.17
CA PRO A 260 -25.73 -13.99 15.19
C PRO A 260 -26.11 -15.15 14.25
N ASN A 261 -25.14 -15.61 13.47
CA ASN A 261 -25.29 -16.77 12.61
C ASN A 261 -24.95 -18.06 13.37
N GLU A 262 -25.91 -18.97 13.51
CA GLU A 262 -25.77 -20.20 14.31
C GLU A 262 -24.81 -21.22 13.69
N GLU A 263 -24.79 -21.33 12.35
CA GLU A 263 -23.89 -22.25 11.65
C GLU A 263 -22.44 -21.80 11.78
N LEU A 264 -22.17 -20.50 11.59
CA LEU A 264 -20.85 -19.91 11.83
C LEU A 264 -20.43 -20.11 13.29
N SER A 265 -21.30 -19.78 14.25
CA SER A 265 -21.01 -19.93 15.69
C SER A 265 -20.62 -21.38 16.02
N LYS A 266 -21.35 -22.36 15.49
CA LYS A 266 -21.04 -23.78 15.66
C LYS A 266 -19.66 -24.14 15.08
N CYS A 267 -19.33 -23.64 13.88
CA CYS A 267 -18.02 -23.85 13.26
C CYS A 267 -16.88 -23.25 14.10
N CYS A 268 -17.07 -22.01 14.59
CA CYS A 268 -16.10 -21.29 15.40
C CYS A 268 -15.89 -21.96 16.77
N GLU A 269 -16.96 -22.41 17.42
CA GLU A 269 -16.87 -23.15 18.68
C GLU A 269 -16.09 -24.47 18.52
N GLN A 270 -16.40 -25.25 17.48
CA GLN A 270 -15.71 -26.50 17.20
C GLN A 270 -14.21 -26.27 16.95
N LEU A 271 -13.88 -25.27 16.14
CA LEU A 271 -12.48 -24.93 15.87
C LEU A 271 -11.78 -24.43 17.13
N PHE A 272 -12.45 -23.62 17.95
CA PHE A 272 -11.90 -23.17 19.23
C PHE A 272 -11.50 -24.37 20.11
N ASP A 273 -12.40 -25.35 20.25
CA ASP A 273 -12.16 -26.51 21.11
C ASP A 273 -11.03 -27.41 20.57
N LEU A 274 -10.88 -27.51 19.24
CA LEU A 274 -9.74 -28.16 18.57
C LEU A 274 -8.41 -27.46 18.87
N LEU A 275 -8.40 -26.13 18.78
CA LEU A 275 -7.23 -25.29 19.05
C LEU A 275 -6.82 -25.33 20.53
N ASP A 276 -7.80 -25.37 21.44
CA ASP A 276 -7.57 -25.48 22.88
C ASP A 276 -6.91 -26.82 23.26
N GLY A 277 -7.34 -27.91 22.62
CA GLY A 277 -6.66 -29.20 22.71
C GLY A 277 -5.21 -29.13 22.20
N PHE A 278 -5.02 -28.58 21.00
CA PHE A 278 -3.70 -28.49 20.36
C PHE A 278 -2.71 -27.62 21.14
N VAL A 279 -3.13 -26.47 21.68
CA VAL A 279 -2.24 -25.55 22.41
C VAL A 279 -1.80 -26.12 23.76
N SER A 280 -2.61 -26.99 24.35
CA SER A 280 -2.27 -27.69 25.60
C SER A 280 -1.03 -28.57 25.42
N ASP A 281 -0.92 -29.24 24.27
CA ASP A 281 0.23 -30.06 23.88
C ASP A 281 1.38 -29.24 23.27
N ALA A 282 1.05 -28.16 22.55
CA ALA A 282 1.99 -27.39 21.73
C ALA A 282 2.17 -25.94 22.25
N LYS A 283 2.45 -25.80 23.55
CA LYS A 283 2.56 -24.53 24.31
C LYS A 283 3.39 -23.40 23.67
N LYS A 284 4.34 -23.72 22.80
CA LYS A 284 5.18 -22.73 22.08
C LYS A 284 4.43 -21.96 20.98
N PHE A 285 3.30 -22.48 20.49
CA PHE A 285 2.48 -21.84 19.45
C PHE A 285 1.36 -20.95 20.00
N ARG A 286 1.33 -20.70 21.32
CA ARG A 286 0.30 -19.85 21.95
C ARG A 286 0.16 -18.49 21.27
N ALA A 287 1.28 -17.85 20.94
CA ALA A 287 1.28 -16.55 20.28
C ALA A 287 0.62 -16.54 18.89
N THR A 288 0.53 -17.70 18.24
CA THR A 288 -0.14 -17.90 16.95
C THR A 288 -1.59 -18.34 17.14
N ILE A 289 -1.88 -19.16 18.15
CA ILE A 289 -3.20 -19.76 18.35
C ILE A 289 -4.17 -18.81 19.08
N TRP A 290 -3.69 -18.12 20.11
CA TRP A 290 -4.55 -17.28 20.95
C TRP A 290 -5.23 -16.16 20.15
N PRO A 291 -4.56 -15.44 19.24
CA PRO A 291 -5.24 -14.43 18.44
C PRO A 291 -6.40 -15.00 17.62
N LEU A 292 -6.23 -16.17 17.00
CA LEU A 292 -7.30 -16.85 16.28
C LEU A 292 -8.45 -17.25 17.23
N GLN A 293 -8.15 -17.84 18.39
CA GLN A 293 -9.16 -18.19 19.40
C GLN A 293 -10.02 -16.98 19.82
N MET A 294 -9.42 -15.80 19.99
CA MET A 294 -10.15 -14.58 20.30
C MET A 294 -11.09 -14.16 19.16
N ILE A 295 -10.63 -14.19 17.91
CA ILE A 295 -11.47 -13.86 16.75
C ILE A 295 -12.65 -14.83 16.64
N LEU A 296 -12.43 -16.14 16.83
CA LEU A 296 -13.50 -17.14 16.81
C LEU A 296 -14.59 -16.87 17.88
N LEU A 297 -14.19 -16.38 19.06
CA LEU A 297 -15.14 -15.95 20.09
C LEU A 297 -15.91 -14.69 19.69
N ILE A 298 -15.24 -13.70 19.07
CA ILE A 298 -15.89 -12.48 18.54
C ILE A 298 -16.90 -12.84 17.44
N LEU A 299 -16.62 -13.85 16.62
CA LEU A 299 -17.53 -14.38 15.61
C LEU A 299 -18.66 -15.26 16.18
N SER A 300 -18.67 -15.47 17.50
CA SER A 300 -19.72 -16.20 18.24
C SER A 300 -20.36 -15.28 19.32
N PRO A 301 -21.08 -14.20 18.94
CA PRO A 301 -21.45 -13.13 19.87
C PRO A 301 -22.23 -13.61 21.10
N LYS A 302 -23.17 -14.56 20.93
CA LYS A 302 -23.97 -15.12 22.05
C LYS A 302 -23.09 -15.80 23.10
N VAL A 303 -22.08 -16.56 22.67
CA VAL A 303 -21.14 -17.25 23.56
C VAL A 303 -20.25 -16.24 24.27
N LEU A 304 -19.76 -15.24 23.55
CA LEU A 304 -18.93 -14.18 24.13
C LEU A 304 -19.72 -13.34 25.14
N GLU A 305 -20.98 -13.01 24.84
CA GLU A 305 -21.88 -12.27 25.73
C GLU A 305 -22.11 -13.03 27.03
N GLU A 306 -22.41 -14.33 26.96
CA GLU A 306 -22.57 -15.18 28.13
C GLU A 306 -21.31 -15.18 29.02
N ILE A 307 -20.12 -15.34 28.41
CA ILE A 307 -18.85 -15.36 29.14
C ILE A 307 -18.53 -14.00 29.78
N VAL A 308 -18.73 -12.90 29.04
CA VAL A 308 -18.42 -11.55 29.54
C VAL A 308 -19.39 -11.17 30.65
N ASN A 309 -20.69 -11.45 30.50
CA ASN A 309 -21.71 -11.16 31.51
C ASN A 309 -21.56 -12.01 32.78
N ALA A 310 -20.97 -13.21 32.67
CA ALA A 310 -20.66 -14.05 33.83
C ALA A 310 -19.64 -13.42 34.80
N ASN A 311 -18.85 -12.44 34.35
CA ASN A 311 -17.98 -11.65 35.23
C ASN A 311 -18.77 -10.66 36.10
N SER A 312 -20.00 -10.34 35.69
CA SER A 312 -20.94 -9.48 36.42
C SER A 312 -21.94 -10.27 37.26
N GLY A 313 -21.71 -11.59 37.45
CA GLY A 313 -22.54 -12.47 38.27
C GLY A 313 -23.63 -13.24 37.53
N ALA A 314 -23.73 -13.12 36.20
CA ALA A 314 -24.66 -13.92 35.41
C ALA A 314 -24.25 -15.41 35.37
N PRO A 315 -25.19 -16.35 35.20
CA PRO A 315 -24.86 -17.76 35.02
C PRO A 315 -24.11 -17.98 33.70
N CYS A 316 -23.12 -18.87 33.73
CA CYS A 316 -22.38 -19.33 32.55
C CYS A 316 -22.52 -20.85 32.44
N SER A 317 -22.81 -21.33 31.24
CA SER A 317 -22.88 -22.74 30.91
C SER A 317 -21.52 -23.40 31.14
N PRO A 318 -21.47 -24.58 31.78
CA PRO A 318 -20.23 -25.35 31.96
C PRO A 318 -19.52 -25.68 30.64
N ARG A 319 -20.27 -25.74 29.52
CA ARG A 319 -19.71 -25.95 28.19
C ARG A 319 -18.77 -24.80 27.76
N HIS A 320 -18.92 -23.62 28.34
CA HIS A 320 -18.13 -22.43 28.03
C HIS A 320 -16.99 -22.17 29.04
N ASP A 321 -16.79 -23.02 30.05
CA ASP A 321 -15.78 -22.82 31.11
C ASP A 321 -14.35 -22.71 30.57
N LYS A 322 -14.00 -23.51 29.55
CA LYS A 322 -12.68 -23.43 28.90
C LYS A 322 -12.49 -22.11 28.17
N LYS A 323 -13.52 -21.66 27.44
CA LYS A 323 -13.53 -20.39 26.69
C LYS A 323 -13.42 -19.20 27.66
N ARG A 324 -14.13 -19.25 28.79
CA ARG A 324 -14.01 -18.28 29.90
C ARG A 324 -12.60 -18.27 30.49
N SER A 325 -12.07 -19.44 30.86
CA SER A 325 -10.72 -19.60 31.42
C SER A 325 -9.65 -19.04 30.50
N TYR A 326 -9.82 -19.20 29.18
CA TYR A 326 -8.96 -18.59 28.17
C TYR A 326 -9.00 -17.06 28.22
N ILE A 327 -10.19 -16.43 28.25
CA ILE A 327 -10.31 -14.97 28.37
C ILE A 327 -9.66 -14.47 29.67
N ASP A 328 -9.90 -15.17 30.79
CA ASP A 328 -9.33 -14.82 32.09
C ASP A 328 -7.80 -14.95 32.09
N ALA A 329 -7.25 -15.95 31.40
CA ALA A 329 -5.81 -16.10 31.21
C ALA A 329 -5.23 -14.93 30.40
N VAL A 330 -5.87 -14.53 29.29
CA VAL A 330 -5.44 -13.38 28.48
C VAL A 330 -5.39 -12.10 29.32
N LYS A 331 -6.46 -11.80 30.07
CA LYS A 331 -6.52 -10.65 31.00
C LYS A 331 -5.45 -10.72 32.09
N LYS A 332 -5.23 -11.90 32.66
CA LYS A 332 -4.22 -12.11 33.70
C LYS A 332 -2.80 -11.82 33.21
N PHE A 333 -2.46 -12.26 31.99
CA PHE A 333 -1.09 -12.15 31.47
C PHE A 333 -0.72 -10.77 30.93
N ILE A 334 -1.70 -9.91 30.63
CA ILE A 334 -1.46 -8.50 30.26
C ILE A 334 -1.31 -7.58 31.48
N GLY A 335 -1.68 -8.05 32.67
CA GLY A 335 -1.65 -7.28 33.91
C GLY A 335 -0.27 -6.68 34.24
N PRO A 336 -0.23 -5.62 35.09
CA PRO A 336 0.90 -4.70 35.25
C PRO A 336 2.20 -5.34 35.77
N HIS A 337 2.12 -6.47 36.47
CA HIS A 337 3.28 -7.15 37.06
C HIS A 337 3.94 -8.19 36.14
N ASN A 338 3.43 -8.38 34.92
CA ASN A 338 4.00 -9.34 33.99
C ASN A 338 5.06 -8.71 33.09
N SER A 339 6.21 -9.39 32.98
CA SER A 339 7.27 -8.95 32.05
C SER A 339 6.90 -9.26 30.61
N SER A 340 7.12 -8.28 29.73
CA SER A 340 7.01 -8.37 28.26
C SER A 340 7.73 -9.56 27.63
N ASP A 341 8.77 -10.07 28.31
CA ASP A 341 9.67 -11.09 27.78
C ASP A 341 9.11 -12.52 27.94
N LYS A 342 8.02 -12.68 28.71
CA LYS A 342 7.39 -13.98 28.94
C LYS A 342 6.52 -14.38 27.73
N PRO A 343 6.66 -15.59 27.17
CA PRO A 343 5.87 -16.04 26.01
C PRO A 343 4.35 -15.94 26.19
N GLN A 344 3.85 -16.12 27.42
CA GLN A 344 2.42 -15.98 27.74
C GLN A 344 1.96 -14.52 27.65
N THR A 345 2.79 -13.59 28.14
CA THR A 345 2.53 -12.14 28.03
C THR A 345 2.61 -11.70 26.58
N GLN A 346 3.60 -12.18 25.82
CA GLN A 346 3.68 -11.92 24.38
C GLN A 346 2.42 -12.40 23.64
N ALA A 347 1.96 -13.62 23.91
CA ALA A 347 0.72 -14.14 23.32
C ALA A 347 -0.52 -13.30 23.72
N ALA A 348 -0.62 -12.90 24.99
CA ALA A 348 -1.70 -12.04 25.47
C ALA A 348 -1.70 -10.66 24.82
N VAL A 349 -0.52 -10.03 24.67
CA VAL A 349 -0.36 -8.72 24.01
C VAL A 349 -0.83 -8.80 22.55
N ILE A 350 -0.35 -9.80 21.78
CA ILE A 350 -0.77 -10.00 20.38
C ILE A 350 -2.29 -10.18 20.29
N THR A 351 -2.84 -11.02 21.16
CA THR A 351 -4.28 -11.29 21.23
C THR A 351 -5.09 -10.03 21.54
N CYS A 352 -4.63 -9.20 22.48
CA CYS A 352 -5.33 -7.97 22.85
C CYS A 352 -5.26 -6.90 21.76
N VAL A 353 -4.16 -6.82 20.98
CA VAL A 353 -4.12 -5.97 19.79
C VAL A 353 -5.14 -6.43 18.74
N LYS A 354 -5.23 -7.73 18.48
CA LYS A 354 -6.23 -8.29 17.55
C LYS A 354 -7.66 -8.05 18.04
N LEU A 355 -7.93 -8.19 19.33
CA LEU A 355 -9.21 -7.83 19.95
C LEU A 355 -9.54 -6.34 19.73
N CYS A 356 -8.59 -5.44 20.01
CA CYS A 356 -8.79 -4.01 19.77
C CYS A 356 -9.07 -3.74 18.30
N LYS A 357 -8.29 -4.32 17.38
CA LYS A 357 -8.49 -4.19 15.93
C LYS A 357 -9.89 -4.67 15.51
N ALA A 358 -10.31 -5.86 15.93
CA ALA A 358 -11.61 -6.43 15.60
C ALA A 358 -12.76 -5.53 16.08
N SER A 359 -12.64 -4.96 17.28
CA SER A 359 -13.66 -4.02 17.81
C SER A 359 -13.87 -2.79 16.93
N THR A 360 -12.87 -2.37 16.15
CA THR A 360 -13.02 -1.22 15.24
C THR A 360 -13.96 -1.50 14.07
N TYR A 361 -14.21 -2.76 13.72
CA TYR A 361 -15.15 -3.15 12.66
C TYR A 361 -16.59 -3.24 13.17
N ILE A 362 -16.81 -3.04 14.48
CA ILE A 362 -18.14 -2.92 15.08
C ILE A 362 -18.53 -1.45 15.07
N ASN A 363 -19.77 -1.16 14.67
CA ASN A 363 -20.28 0.20 14.62
C ASN A 363 -20.37 0.79 16.05
N ASN A 364 -19.89 2.01 16.25
CA ASN A 364 -19.89 2.69 17.55
C ASN A 364 -21.29 2.99 18.10
N LEU A 365 -22.33 2.91 17.27
CA LEU A 365 -23.73 3.00 17.69
C LEU A 365 -24.20 1.76 18.47
N ASP A 366 -23.50 0.63 18.35
CA ASP A 366 -23.78 -0.59 19.11
C ASP A 366 -23.03 -0.58 20.46
N SER A 367 -23.26 0.46 21.26
CA SER A 367 -22.48 0.70 22.50
C SER A 367 -22.61 -0.42 23.55
N ASN A 368 -23.65 -1.25 23.45
CA ASN A 368 -23.91 -2.35 24.37
C ASN A 368 -23.17 -3.63 23.98
N ASN A 369 -22.49 -3.65 22.83
CA ASN A 369 -21.74 -4.81 22.38
C ASN A 369 -20.64 -5.19 23.39
N VAL A 370 -20.68 -6.43 23.88
CA VAL A 370 -19.77 -6.94 24.92
C VAL A 370 -18.30 -6.93 24.52
N VAL A 371 -17.99 -6.88 23.21
CA VAL A 371 -16.61 -6.73 22.71
C VAL A 371 -16.02 -5.42 23.22
N PHE A 372 -16.81 -4.33 23.27
CA PHE A 372 -16.33 -3.05 23.80
C PHE A 372 -16.01 -3.15 25.30
N THR A 373 -16.85 -3.82 26.09
CA THR A 373 -16.58 -4.09 27.51
C THR A 373 -15.28 -4.86 27.70
N LEU A 374 -15.05 -5.88 26.87
CA LEU A 374 -13.81 -6.66 26.91
C LEU A 374 -12.59 -5.80 26.55
N VAL A 375 -12.67 -4.98 25.50
CA VAL A 375 -11.61 -4.03 25.11
C VAL A 375 -11.31 -3.03 26.23
N GLN A 376 -12.33 -2.45 26.86
CA GLN A 376 -12.14 -1.51 27.97
C GLN A 376 -11.36 -2.13 29.14
N SER A 377 -11.52 -3.43 29.37
CA SER A 377 -10.83 -4.14 30.45
C SER A 377 -9.34 -4.44 30.21
N VAL A 378 -8.82 -4.20 28.99
CA VAL A 378 -7.42 -4.55 28.65
C VAL A 378 -6.65 -3.43 27.93
N ILE A 379 -7.32 -2.43 27.35
CA ILE A 379 -6.68 -1.45 26.45
C ILE A 379 -5.64 -0.57 27.14
N ASN A 380 -5.83 -0.27 28.42
CA ASN A 380 -4.90 0.59 29.16
C ASN A 380 -3.61 -0.17 29.50
N GLU A 381 -3.74 -1.39 30.01
CA GLU A 381 -2.61 -2.29 30.27
C GLU A 381 -1.86 -2.61 28.98
N LEU A 382 -2.59 -2.84 27.87
CA LEU A 382 -1.99 -3.06 26.55
C LEU A 382 -1.12 -1.89 26.10
N LYS A 383 -1.63 -0.65 26.22
CA LYS A 383 -0.87 0.56 25.89
C LYS A 383 0.38 0.68 26.75
N ALA A 384 0.28 0.39 28.05
CA ALA A 384 1.43 0.41 28.95
C ALA A 384 2.50 -0.63 28.57
N GLN A 385 2.10 -1.82 28.10
CA GLN A 385 3.04 -2.85 27.65
C GLN A 385 3.74 -2.47 26.33
N LEU A 386 3.04 -1.83 25.38
CA LEU A 386 3.57 -1.55 24.04
C LEU A 386 4.29 -0.20 23.91
N PHE A 387 3.86 0.82 24.65
CA PHE A 387 4.34 2.20 24.48
C PHE A 387 5.08 2.72 25.72
N THR A 388 6.07 1.96 26.18
CA THR A 388 6.98 2.36 27.27
C THR A 388 8.37 2.71 26.73
N PRO A 389 8.79 3.99 26.70
CA PRO A 389 10.09 4.42 26.13
C PRO A 389 11.33 3.76 26.71
N HIS A 390 11.34 3.54 28.02
CA HIS A 390 12.51 3.01 28.72
C HIS A 390 12.72 1.50 28.52
N LYS A 391 11.68 0.78 28.10
CA LYS A 391 11.72 -0.65 27.78
C LYS A 391 10.72 -0.95 26.66
N PRO A 392 11.09 -0.71 25.39
CA PRO A 392 10.22 -1.03 24.27
C PRO A 392 9.88 -2.52 24.24
N PHE A 393 8.64 -2.83 23.84
CA PHE A 393 8.20 -4.21 23.67
C PHE A 393 9.06 -4.92 22.62
N SER A 394 9.57 -6.10 22.94
CA SER A 394 10.30 -6.93 21.98
C SER A 394 10.14 -8.42 22.29
N ARG A 395 9.94 -9.23 21.24
CA ARG A 395 10.00 -10.70 21.29
C ARG A 395 11.36 -11.25 20.87
N GLY A 396 12.35 -10.37 20.66
CA GLY A 396 13.69 -10.68 20.15
C GLY A 396 13.89 -10.27 18.69
N ALA A 397 15.14 -10.26 18.24
CA ALA A 397 15.53 -9.72 16.93
C ALA A 397 14.74 -10.32 15.75
N ASN A 398 14.46 -11.63 15.79
CA ASN A 398 13.71 -12.35 14.76
C ASN A 398 12.27 -11.86 14.56
N TYR A 399 11.72 -11.12 15.53
CA TYR A 399 10.35 -10.62 15.52
C TYR A 399 10.24 -9.10 15.39
N LEU A 400 11.36 -8.41 15.14
CA LEU A 400 11.40 -6.94 15.17
C LEU A 400 10.35 -6.30 14.25
N ASN A 401 10.22 -6.77 13.01
CA ASN A 401 9.23 -6.26 12.06
C ASN A 401 7.79 -6.56 12.51
N GLN A 402 7.53 -7.78 12.98
CA GLN A 402 6.21 -8.17 13.47
C GLN A 402 5.83 -7.41 14.75
N ASP A 403 6.81 -7.02 15.58
CA ASP A 403 6.59 -6.18 16.77
C ASP A 403 6.23 -4.75 16.37
N MET A 404 6.89 -4.20 15.34
CA MET A 404 6.52 -2.89 14.78
C MET A 404 5.12 -2.91 14.17
N ASP A 405 4.79 -3.91 13.36
CA ASP A 405 3.45 -4.08 12.79
C ASP A 405 2.39 -4.20 13.89
N LEU A 406 2.70 -4.92 14.96
CA LEU A 406 1.83 -5.05 16.13
C LEU A 406 1.59 -3.70 16.83
N MET A 407 2.64 -2.89 17.03
CA MET A 407 2.51 -1.56 17.60
C MET A 407 1.73 -0.61 16.68
N ILE A 408 1.93 -0.70 15.36
CA ILE A 408 1.15 0.06 14.36
C ILE A 408 -0.33 -0.33 14.43
N GLU A 409 -0.64 -1.63 14.45
CA GLU A 409 -2.03 -2.11 14.59
C GLU A 409 -2.66 -1.63 15.91
N CYS A 410 -1.91 -1.66 17.02
CA CYS A 410 -2.39 -1.16 18.30
C CYS A 410 -2.64 0.35 18.28
N PHE A 411 -1.74 1.14 17.68
CA PHE A 411 -1.90 2.58 17.57
C PHE A 411 -3.13 2.95 16.74
N VAL A 412 -3.27 2.36 15.55
CA VAL A 412 -4.40 2.60 14.65
C VAL A 412 -5.72 2.18 15.31
N SER A 413 -5.74 1.03 15.99
CA SER A 413 -6.92 0.57 16.73
C SER A 413 -7.26 1.52 17.88
N GLY A 414 -6.26 1.96 18.65
CA GLY A 414 -6.42 2.91 19.74
C GLY A 414 -6.98 4.25 19.26
N PHE A 415 -6.50 4.75 18.12
CA PHE A 415 -7.03 5.94 17.46
C PHE A 415 -8.50 5.77 17.08
N ARG A 416 -8.88 4.62 16.50
CA ARG A 416 -10.26 4.33 16.09
C ARG A 416 -11.22 4.16 17.27
N ILE A 417 -10.77 3.62 18.39
CA ILE A 417 -11.60 3.35 19.58
C ILE A 417 -11.76 4.61 20.45
N LYS A 418 -10.67 5.34 20.72
CA LYS A 418 -10.66 6.56 21.55
C LYS A 418 -9.73 7.61 20.92
N PRO A 419 -10.17 8.32 19.87
CA PRO A 419 -9.30 9.21 19.09
C PRO A 419 -8.72 10.37 19.92
N HIS A 420 -9.47 10.88 20.90
CA HIS A 420 -9.05 12.01 21.73
C HIS A 420 -8.17 11.62 22.93
N ASN A 421 -8.06 10.33 23.28
CA ASN A 421 -7.29 9.85 24.42
C ASN A 421 -6.16 8.90 23.96
N ASN A 422 -5.20 9.48 23.25
CA ASN A 422 -4.10 8.74 22.65
C ASN A 422 -2.76 9.02 23.37
N GLU A 423 -2.54 8.38 24.52
CA GLU A 423 -1.23 8.42 25.20
C GLU A 423 -0.08 7.90 24.32
N ALA A 424 -0.34 6.93 23.44
CA ALA A 424 0.66 6.44 22.49
C ALA A 424 1.11 7.54 21.52
N LEU A 425 0.19 8.42 21.07
CA LEU A 425 0.52 9.58 20.24
C LEU A 425 1.54 10.50 20.94
N LYS A 426 1.32 10.81 22.23
CA LYS A 426 2.25 11.64 23.01
C LYS A 426 3.62 10.97 23.15
N VAL A 427 3.64 9.68 23.45
CA VAL A 427 4.88 8.89 23.58
C VAL A 427 5.66 8.91 22.26
N CYS A 428 5.01 8.65 21.13
CA CYS A 428 5.70 8.56 19.86
C CYS A 428 6.06 9.92 19.23
N LEU A 429 5.38 11.01 19.62
CA LEU A 429 5.72 12.38 19.22
C LEU A 429 6.93 12.94 19.98
N ASN A 430 7.21 12.44 21.19
CA ASN A 430 8.34 12.90 21.99
C ASN A 430 9.68 12.61 21.27
N GLN A 431 10.48 13.65 21.04
CA GLN A 431 11.76 13.61 20.33
C GLN A 431 12.81 12.72 20.99
N ASN A 432 12.71 12.49 22.30
CA ASN A 432 13.62 11.62 23.04
C ASN A 432 13.23 10.13 22.96
N SER A 433 12.12 9.82 22.29
CA SER A 433 11.68 8.44 22.12
C SER A 433 12.58 7.67 21.16
N PRO A 434 12.69 6.34 21.31
CA PRO A 434 13.44 5.51 20.37
C PRO A 434 12.88 5.61 18.94
N LEU A 435 13.74 5.47 17.93
CA LEU A 435 13.37 5.55 16.50
C LEU A 435 12.22 4.62 16.11
N ILE A 436 12.07 3.47 16.78
CA ILE A 436 10.98 2.53 16.55
C ILE A 436 9.61 3.18 16.77
N TYR A 437 9.48 4.09 17.75
CA TYR A 437 8.23 4.78 18.02
C TYR A 437 7.94 5.88 17.01
N HIS A 438 8.96 6.58 16.51
CA HIS A 438 8.79 7.50 15.38
C HIS A 438 8.36 6.76 14.12
N PHE A 439 8.97 5.61 13.83
CA PHE A 439 8.55 4.75 12.73
C PHE A 439 7.09 4.29 12.89
N VAL A 440 6.72 3.81 14.08
CA VAL A 440 5.34 3.39 14.39
C VAL A 440 4.36 4.55 14.22
N LEU A 441 4.69 5.76 14.71
CA LEU A 441 3.83 6.93 14.56
C LEU A 441 3.55 7.24 13.10
N ILE A 442 4.60 7.47 12.31
CA ILE A 442 4.45 7.90 10.92
C ILE A 442 3.77 6.81 10.09
N SER A 443 4.12 5.54 10.30
CA SER A 443 3.46 4.41 9.63
C SER A 443 1.98 4.31 10.01
N SER A 444 1.63 4.58 11.27
CA SER A 444 0.25 4.53 11.74
C SER A 444 -0.58 5.68 11.15
N LEU A 445 -0.07 6.90 11.16
CA LEU A 445 -0.74 8.05 10.54
C LEU A 445 -0.91 7.83 9.03
N TYR A 446 0.13 7.34 8.36
CA TYR A 446 0.06 7.01 6.94
C TYR A 446 -1.00 5.96 6.64
N LYS A 447 -1.09 4.90 7.46
CA LYS A 447 -2.13 3.87 7.35
C LYS A 447 -3.54 4.44 7.59
N ILE A 448 -3.71 5.34 8.56
CA ILE A 448 -5.01 5.99 8.83
C ILE A 448 -5.47 6.81 7.62
N VAL A 449 -4.55 7.52 6.96
CA VAL A 449 -4.88 8.37 5.79
C VAL A 449 -5.15 7.56 4.53
N THR A 450 -4.38 6.49 4.29
CA THR A 450 -4.41 5.76 3.01
C THR A 450 -5.36 4.56 2.98
N GLN A 451 -5.73 4.00 4.13
CA GLN A 451 -6.65 2.88 4.19
C GLN A 451 -8.10 3.33 3.89
N SER A 452 -8.85 2.50 3.18
CA SER A 452 -10.31 2.67 3.01
C SER A 452 -10.99 2.75 4.38
N ARG A 453 -11.80 3.80 4.59
CA ARG A 453 -12.37 4.12 5.90
C ARG A 453 -13.78 3.57 6.05
N LEU A 454 -14.07 2.88 7.16
CA LEU A 454 -15.45 2.61 7.57
C LEU A 454 -16.16 3.90 8.00
N PRO A 455 -17.46 4.09 7.75
CA PRO A 455 -18.16 5.36 8.00
C PRO A 455 -18.02 5.92 9.42
N TRP A 456 -17.87 5.06 10.43
CA TRP A 456 -17.75 5.44 11.84
C TRP A 456 -16.30 5.60 12.35
N TRP A 457 -15.27 5.29 11.56
CA TRP A 457 -13.88 5.49 12.00
C TRP A 457 -13.54 7.00 12.10
N PRO A 458 -12.82 7.48 13.11
CA PRO A 458 -12.45 8.89 13.16
C PRO A 458 -11.62 9.33 11.95
N GLN A 459 -11.75 10.60 11.57
CA GLN A 459 -10.90 11.23 10.58
C GLN A 459 -9.58 11.69 11.22
N ILE A 460 -8.56 11.84 10.38
CA ILE A 460 -7.20 12.21 10.80
C ILE A 460 -7.07 13.66 11.30
N ASP A 461 -8.08 14.49 11.03
CA ASP A 461 -8.16 15.90 11.43
C ASP A 461 -7.99 16.13 12.94
N ILE A 462 -8.34 15.14 13.76
CA ILE A 462 -8.11 15.13 15.21
C ILE A 462 -6.61 15.26 15.56
N VAL A 463 -5.70 14.90 14.65
CA VAL A 463 -4.24 15.02 14.82
C VAL A 463 -3.72 16.38 14.35
N TYR A 464 -4.47 17.17 13.58
CA TYR A 464 -4.02 18.48 13.08
C TYR A 464 -3.52 19.45 14.15
N PRO A 465 -4.05 19.49 15.40
CA PRO A 465 -3.47 20.31 16.46
C PRO A 465 -2.01 19.95 16.84
N ARG A 466 -1.49 18.79 16.41
CA ARG A 466 -0.11 18.33 16.62
C ARG A 466 0.82 18.63 15.44
N ALA A 467 0.38 19.41 14.46
CA ALA A 467 1.15 19.73 13.26
C ALA A 467 2.53 20.36 13.54
N GLN A 468 2.63 21.20 14.58
CA GLN A 468 3.93 21.78 14.97
C GLN A 468 4.93 20.70 15.38
N GLU A 469 4.53 19.75 16.23
CA GLU A 469 5.38 18.65 16.70
C GLU A 469 5.82 17.76 15.52
N LEU A 470 4.91 17.49 14.57
CA LEU A 470 5.22 16.74 13.35
C LEU A 470 6.19 17.46 12.43
N ARG A 471 6.06 18.79 12.27
CA ARG A 471 7.01 19.60 11.49
C ARG A 471 8.39 19.60 12.12
N THR A 472 8.48 19.75 13.45
CA THR A 472 9.78 19.68 14.14
C THR A 472 10.44 18.31 13.95
N MET A 473 9.68 17.22 14.08
CA MET A 473 10.17 15.86 13.80
C MET A 473 10.66 15.72 12.34
N PHE A 474 9.97 16.32 11.37
CA PHE A 474 10.36 16.28 9.96
C PHE A 474 11.70 16.98 9.74
N ILE A 475 11.86 18.21 10.25
CA ILE A 475 13.08 19.00 10.10
C ILE A 475 14.28 18.33 10.78
N GLU A 476 14.10 17.76 11.97
CA GLU A 476 15.16 17.01 12.65
C GLU A 476 15.57 15.75 11.89
N THR A 477 14.59 15.00 11.37
CA THR A 477 14.84 13.79 10.56
C THR A 477 15.57 14.15 9.28
N LEU A 478 15.14 15.22 8.60
CA LEU A 478 15.78 15.78 7.42
C LEU A 478 17.24 16.15 7.71
N ASN A 479 17.50 16.91 8.78
CA ASN A 479 18.85 17.33 9.15
C ASN A 479 19.76 16.14 9.41
N LYS A 480 19.29 15.11 10.13
CA LYS A 480 20.07 13.89 10.39
C LYS A 480 20.41 13.14 9.09
N VAL A 481 19.49 13.05 8.14
CA VAL A 481 19.74 12.41 6.83
C VAL A 481 20.72 13.22 5.98
N THR A 482 20.53 14.54 5.91
CA THR A 482 21.38 15.43 5.09
C THR A 482 22.80 15.50 5.66
N SER A 483 22.97 15.59 6.99
CA SER A 483 24.30 15.58 7.63
C SER A 483 25.01 14.24 7.48
N GLY A 484 24.30 13.11 7.57
CA GLY A 484 24.87 11.77 7.34
C GLY A 484 25.30 11.51 5.89
N CYS A 485 24.75 12.26 4.93
CA CYS A 485 25.14 12.17 3.53
C CYS A 485 26.49 12.89 3.25
N ILE A 486 26.89 13.84 4.09
CA ILE A 486 28.12 14.64 3.94
C ILE A 486 29.35 13.91 4.50
N SER A 487 29.19 13.10 5.55
CA SER A 487 30.30 12.37 6.21
C SER A 487 30.87 11.21 5.36
N HIS A 488 30.09 10.63 4.45
CA HIS A 488 30.59 9.59 3.54
C HIS A 488 31.57 10.09 2.48
N THR A 489 31.66 11.40 2.25
CA THR A 489 32.62 12.01 1.31
C THR A 489 34.01 12.18 1.95
N THR A 490 34.09 12.28 3.28
CA THR A 490 35.35 12.50 4.01
C THR A 490 35.98 11.20 4.55
N GLU A 491 35.17 10.18 4.89
CA GLU A 491 35.71 8.91 5.45
C GLU A 491 36.48 8.04 4.45
N LYS A 492 36.31 8.23 3.12
CA LYS A 492 37.06 7.45 2.12
C LYS A 492 38.53 7.83 1.99
N ILE A 493 38.95 8.98 2.53
CA ILE A 493 40.33 9.47 2.39
C ILE A 493 41.23 9.07 3.59
N ILE A 494 40.66 8.72 4.75
CA ILE A 494 41.44 8.49 5.99
C ILE A 494 41.52 7.00 6.41
N ARG A 495 40.69 6.10 5.85
CA ARG A 495 40.72 4.65 6.17
C ARG A 495 41.62 3.79 5.26
N SER A 496 42.73 4.33 4.75
CA SER A 496 43.68 3.58 3.91
C SER A 496 44.97 3.13 4.63
N LEU A 497 45.11 3.34 5.96
CA LEU A 497 46.39 3.06 6.65
C LEU A 497 46.32 2.36 8.03
N THR A 498 45.27 1.62 8.37
CA THR A 498 45.29 0.78 9.58
C THR A 498 44.79 -0.65 9.35
N LEU A 499 45.61 -1.59 9.82
CA LEU A 499 45.59 -3.03 9.64
C LEU A 499 44.25 -3.69 10.01
N LYS A 500 43.79 -4.59 9.14
CA LYS A 500 42.63 -5.47 9.36
C LYS A 500 42.87 -6.45 10.52
N PRO A 501 41.87 -6.69 11.38
CA PRO A 501 41.63 -8.00 11.94
C PRO A 501 40.56 -8.75 11.12
N LYS A 502 40.67 -10.06 11.22
CA LYS A 502 40.11 -11.09 10.34
C LYS A 502 38.84 -11.69 10.94
N ASP A 503 37.94 -12.12 10.05
CA ASP A 503 36.78 -13.01 10.24
C ASP A 503 35.63 -12.59 11.17
N SER A 504 34.51 -12.14 10.58
CA SER A 504 33.18 -12.52 11.05
C SER A 504 32.22 -12.69 9.88
N LEU A 505 31.49 -13.81 9.93
CA LEU A 505 30.61 -14.37 8.91
C LEU A 505 29.41 -13.45 8.64
N ARG A 506 29.00 -13.39 7.38
CA ARG A 506 27.81 -12.70 6.89
C ARG A 506 26.53 -13.24 7.54
N PHE A 507 26.13 -12.67 8.67
CA PHE A 507 24.75 -12.70 9.11
C PHE A 507 24.04 -11.48 8.51
N LYS A 508 22.90 -11.71 7.84
CA LYS A 508 21.99 -10.64 7.42
C LYS A 508 21.56 -9.88 8.68
N GLU A 509 22.10 -8.69 8.93
CA GLU A 509 21.62 -7.81 9.98
C GLU A 509 20.14 -7.54 9.72
N GLN A 510 19.26 -7.99 10.61
CA GLN A 510 17.84 -7.62 10.60
C GLN A 510 17.77 -6.14 10.99
N GLU A 511 17.66 -5.28 9.98
CA GLU A 511 17.83 -3.83 10.12
C GLU A 511 16.70 -3.18 10.94
N VAL A 512 17.09 -2.47 11.99
CA VAL A 512 16.28 -1.42 12.64
C VAL A 512 15.83 -0.41 11.57
N PRO A 513 14.61 0.17 11.63
CA PRO A 513 14.18 1.15 10.64
C PRO A 513 15.22 2.25 10.45
N SER A 514 15.74 2.35 9.22
CA SER A 514 16.69 3.41 8.92
C SER A 514 16.00 4.77 9.05
N ILE A 515 16.75 5.78 9.48
CA ILE A 515 16.24 7.15 9.54
C ILE A 515 15.81 7.67 8.16
N LYS A 516 16.40 7.14 7.07
CA LYS A 516 15.97 7.40 5.69
C LYS A 516 14.57 6.84 5.42
N THR A 517 14.25 5.66 5.94
CA THR A 517 12.92 5.05 5.81
C THR A 517 11.86 5.90 6.51
N ILE A 518 12.17 6.43 7.70
CA ILE A 518 11.27 7.36 8.41
C ILE A 518 11.06 8.62 7.58
N LEU A 519 12.13 9.24 7.05
CA LEU A 519 12.02 10.43 6.20
C LEU A 519 11.14 10.17 4.97
N LEU A 520 11.35 9.06 4.27
CA LEU A 520 10.53 8.66 3.13
C LEU A 520 9.04 8.56 3.51
N LEU A 521 8.73 7.91 4.63
CA LEU A 521 7.35 7.79 5.12
C LEU A 521 6.76 9.13 5.54
N MET A 522 7.56 10.04 6.10
CA MET A 522 7.09 11.40 6.43
C MET A 522 6.74 12.17 5.15
N VAL A 523 7.57 12.11 4.11
CA VAL A 523 7.28 12.76 2.82
C VAL A 523 6.02 12.17 2.18
N ARG A 524 5.85 10.84 2.22
CA ARG A 524 4.62 10.17 1.78
C ARG A 524 3.39 10.59 2.59
N LEU A 525 3.54 10.79 3.90
CA LEU A 525 2.46 11.28 4.77
C LEU A 525 2.07 12.72 4.40
N ILE A 526 3.04 13.59 4.15
CA ILE A 526 2.80 14.97 3.69
C ILE A 526 2.05 14.98 2.36
N ARG A 527 2.45 14.10 1.43
CA ARG A 527 1.77 13.91 0.15
C ARG A 527 0.31 13.45 0.36
N ALA A 528 0.10 12.47 1.23
CA ALA A 528 -1.22 11.86 1.45
C ALA A 528 -2.20 12.80 2.17
N ASP A 529 -1.75 13.53 3.21
CA ASP A 529 -2.54 14.58 3.86
C ASP A 529 -1.65 15.78 4.28
N PRO A 530 -1.59 16.83 3.44
CA PRO A 530 -0.80 18.03 3.72
C PRO A 530 -1.23 18.80 4.98
N MET A 531 -2.48 18.65 5.44
CA MET A 531 -3.00 19.42 6.58
C MET A 531 -2.34 18.99 7.90
N LEU A 532 -1.78 17.78 7.97
CA LEU A 532 -0.94 17.34 9.08
C LEU A 532 0.30 18.21 9.30
N MET A 533 0.74 18.95 8.28
CA MET A 533 1.85 19.91 8.39
C MET A 533 1.39 21.37 8.28
N LEU A 534 0.35 21.66 7.50
CA LEU A 534 -0.10 23.04 7.26
C LEU A 534 -0.99 23.61 8.37
N ASN A 535 -1.57 22.77 9.24
CA ASN A 535 -2.46 23.28 10.29
C ASN A 535 -1.70 24.12 11.34
N ASN A 536 -2.13 25.36 11.53
CA ASN A 536 -1.52 26.32 12.45
C ASN A 536 -2.57 27.08 13.28
N GLN A 537 -3.61 26.37 13.75
CA GLN A 537 -4.70 26.99 14.52
C GLN A 537 -4.17 27.79 15.72
N GLY A 538 -4.61 29.05 15.83
CA GLY A 538 -4.26 29.95 16.92
C GLY A 538 -2.90 30.64 16.83
N LYS A 539 -2.15 30.47 15.73
CA LYS A 539 -0.87 31.15 15.47
C LYS A 539 -1.09 32.45 14.68
N LEU A 540 -0.16 33.40 14.84
CA LEU A 540 -0.19 34.68 14.09
C LEU A 540 0.24 34.46 12.63
N GLY A 541 -0.34 35.18 11.66
CA GLY A 541 -0.07 34.97 10.24
C GLY A 541 1.42 34.94 9.82
N HIS A 542 2.29 35.70 10.47
CA HIS A 542 3.73 35.67 10.19
C HIS A 542 4.40 34.36 10.68
N GLU A 543 3.95 33.80 11.81
CA GLU A 543 4.40 32.49 12.30
C GLU A 543 3.91 31.36 11.39
N ILE A 544 2.67 31.49 10.88
CA ILE A 544 2.09 30.55 9.90
C ILE A 544 2.92 30.57 8.61
N GLN A 545 3.21 31.77 8.08
CA GLN A 545 4.04 31.92 6.89
C GLN A 545 5.44 31.32 7.09
N SER A 546 6.11 31.63 8.20
CA SER A 546 7.44 31.10 8.52
C SER A 546 7.42 29.56 8.59
N SER A 547 6.42 29.01 9.28
CA SER A 547 6.18 27.58 9.41
C SER A 547 6.00 26.86 8.06
N THR A 548 5.18 27.43 7.18
CA THR A 548 4.95 26.89 5.84
C THR A 548 6.19 26.99 4.98
N LEU A 549 6.93 28.09 5.09
CA LEU A 549 8.15 28.31 4.32
C LEU A 549 9.25 27.32 4.71
N GLU A 550 9.46 27.08 6.00
CA GLU A 550 10.42 26.10 6.51
C GLU A 550 10.12 24.68 6.01
N LEU A 551 8.84 24.27 6.06
CA LEU A 551 8.38 22.99 5.53
C LEU A 551 8.70 22.85 4.03
N ILE A 552 8.32 23.84 3.22
CA ILE A 552 8.48 23.79 1.77
C ILE A 552 9.96 23.84 1.39
N ASN A 553 10.77 24.68 2.04
CA ASN A 553 12.21 24.70 1.82
C ASN A 553 12.87 23.37 2.23
N GLY A 554 12.40 22.73 3.30
CA GLY A 554 12.80 21.38 3.69
C GLY A 554 12.55 20.35 2.59
N LEU A 555 11.35 20.36 1.99
CA LEU A 555 11.01 19.47 0.86
C LEU A 555 11.80 19.79 -0.42
N VAL A 556 11.99 21.08 -0.74
CA VAL A 556 12.81 21.51 -1.89
C VAL A 556 14.25 21.02 -1.77
N SER A 557 14.78 20.96 -0.55
CA SER A 557 16.11 20.40 -0.30
C SER A 557 16.21 18.92 -0.71
N LEU A 558 15.09 18.19 -0.66
CA LEU A 558 14.98 16.76 -1.01
C LEU A 558 14.72 16.48 -2.49
N VAL A 559 14.27 17.46 -3.28
CA VAL A 559 13.96 17.30 -4.73
C VAL A 559 15.15 16.74 -5.53
N TYR A 560 16.37 16.90 -5.01
CA TYR A 560 17.55 16.26 -5.58
C TYR A 560 18.46 15.74 -4.47
N LEU A 561 18.34 14.45 -4.16
CA LEU A 561 19.19 13.72 -3.24
C LEU A 561 19.77 12.45 -3.92
N PRO A 562 21.00 12.51 -4.49
CA PRO A 562 21.57 11.40 -5.27
C PRO A 562 21.63 10.07 -4.51
N ALA A 563 21.85 10.12 -3.20
CA ALA A 563 21.93 8.93 -2.36
C ALA A 563 20.57 8.28 -2.04
N ALA A 564 19.44 8.89 -2.43
CA ALA A 564 18.09 8.38 -2.21
C ALA A 564 17.09 8.94 -3.25
N PRO A 565 17.05 8.37 -4.47
CA PRO A 565 16.17 8.84 -5.53
C PRO A 565 14.68 8.69 -5.18
N ASP A 566 14.29 7.65 -4.43
CA ASP A 566 12.90 7.43 -4.01
C ASP A 566 12.35 8.58 -3.14
N ILE A 567 13.19 9.12 -2.24
CA ILE A 567 12.83 10.28 -1.42
C ILE A 567 12.67 11.52 -2.31
N SER A 568 13.54 11.67 -3.31
CA SER A 568 13.49 12.81 -4.25
C SER A 568 12.20 12.82 -5.05
N GLN A 569 11.79 11.66 -5.58
CA GLN A 569 10.55 11.51 -6.32
C GLN A 569 9.32 11.81 -5.44
N GLU A 570 9.24 11.26 -4.23
CA GLU A 570 8.12 11.54 -3.32
C GLU A 570 8.09 13.00 -2.87
N ALA A 571 9.25 13.65 -2.71
CA ALA A 571 9.32 15.07 -2.36
C ALA A 571 8.78 15.97 -3.47
N MET A 572 9.09 15.66 -4.73
CA MET A 572 8.51 16.33 -5.90
C MET A 572 6.97 16.19 -5.90
N GLU A 573 6.46 14.97 -5.70
CA GLU A 573 5.02 14.71 -5.63
C GLU A 573 4.34 15.43 -4.46
N ALA A 574 4.95 15.41 -3.26
CA ALA A 574 4.45 16.11 -2.09
C ALA A 574 4.38 17.63 -2.30
N LEU A 575 5.43 18.22 -2.90
CA LEU A 575 5.45 19.63 -3.28
C LEU A 575 4.36 19.95 -4.30
N LEU A 576 4.13 19.09 -5.29
CA LEU A 576 3.09 19.31 -6.28
C LEU A 576 1.70 19.36 -5.62
N ILE A 577 1.41 18.44 -4.69
CA ILE A 577 0.15 18.45 -3.95
C ILE A 577 0.01 19.71 -3.09
N LEU A 578 1.09 20.13 -2.42
CA LEU A 578 1.11 21.38 -1.63
C LEU A 578 0.84 22.62 -2.49
N HIS A 579 1.20 22.60 -3.77
CA HIS A 579 0.98 23.70 -4.71
C HIS A 579 -0.41 23.67 -5.37
N HIS A 580 -1.28 22.68 -5.11
CA HIS A 580 -2.66 22.77 -5.59
C HIS A 580 -3.35 24.03 -5.04
N PRO A 581 -4.20 24.72 -5.83
CA PRO A 581 -4.80 26.00 -5.43
C PRO A 581 -5.51 25.97 -4.07
N ASP A 582 -6.19 24.87 -3.75
CA ASP A 582 -6.89 24.72 -2.46
C ASP A 582 -5.93 24.57 -1.28
N LYS A 583 -4.73 24.01 -1.50
CA LYS A 583 -3.69 23.86 -0.48
C LYS A 583 -2.86 25.12 -0.31
N ILE A 584 -2.60 25.87 -1.39
CA ILE A 584 -1.95 27.20 -1.31
C ILE A 584 -2.75 28.14 -0.39
N ARG A 585 -4.08 28.12 -0.45
CA ARG A 585 -4.93 28.92 0.45
C ARG A 585 -4.67 28.61 1.93
N MET A 586 -4.24 27.39 2.25
CA MET A 586 -3.95 26.96 3.62
C MET A 586 -2.52 27.30 4.05
N TRP A 587 -1.65 27.75 3.15
CA TRP A 587 -0.27 28.15 3.50
C TRP A 587 -0.24 29.32 4.48
N ASN A 588 -1.18 30.24 4.33
CA ASN A 588 -1.49 31.31 5.26
C ASN A 588 -2.89 31.86 4.96
N PRO A 589 -3.92 31.45 5.72
CA PRO A 589 -5.28 31.93 5.51
C PRO A 589 -5.45 33.44 5.67
N GLU A 590 -4.59 34.11 6.44
CA GLU A 590 -4.67 35.57 6.66
C GLU A 590 -4.11 36.38 5.48
N ALA A 591 -3.10 35.87 4.78
CA ALA A 591 -2.44 36.56 3.67
C ALA A 591 -2.01 35.61 2.53
N PRO A 592 -2.97 34.89 1.90
CA PRO A 592 -2.67 33.77 1.01
C PRO A 592 -1.88 34.19 -0.24
N ILE A 593 -2.16 35.37 -0.81
CA ILE A 593 -1.45 35.86 -2.01
C ILE A 593 -0.02 36.28 -1.70
N ASN A 594 0.21 37.01 -0.60
CA ASN A 594 1.55 37.45 -0.20
C ASN A 594 2.44 36.24 0.14
N THR A 595 1.91 35.30 0.93
CA THR A 595 2.62 34.07 1.26
C THR A 595 2.87 33.20 0.02
N PHE A 596 1.91 33.13 -0.91
CA PHE A 596 2.11 32.45 -2.18
C PHE A 596 3.31 33.01 -2.96
N TRP A 597 3.38 34.34 -3.15
CA TRP A 597 4.47 34.95 -3.91
C TRP A 597 5.83 34.71 -3.28
N ASP A 598 5.94 34.79 -1.96
CA ASP A 598 7.17 34.52 -1.24
C ASP A 598 7.61 33.05 -1.40
N VAL A 599 6.77 32.12 -0.94
CA VAL A 599 7.05 30.68 -0.90
C VAL A 599 7.30 30.12 -2.30
N ASN A 600 6.40 30.38 -3.26
CA ASN A 600 6.54 29.88 -4.63
C ASN A 600 7.82 30.42 -5.28
N SER A 601 8.19 31.69 -5.03
CA SER A 601 9.40 32.26 -5.61
C SER A 601 10.67 31.63 -5.04
N GLN A 602 10.69 31.26 -3.76
CA GLN A 602 11.80 30.53 -3.17
C GLN A 602 11.99 29.14 -3.79
N VAL A 603 10.90 28.40 -4.00
CA VAL A 603 10.91 27.10 -4.71
C VAL A 603 11.50 27.25 -6.11
N LEU A 604 10.95 28.19 -6.91
CA LEU A 604 11.40 28.43 -8.28
C LEU A 604 12.87 28.86 -8.33
N PHE A 605 13.28 29.74 -7.43
CA PHE A 605 14.67 30.18 -7.34
C PHE A 605 15.62 29.03 -7.03
N ALA A 606 15.35 28.25 -5.98
CA ALA A 606 16.23 27.19 -5.52
C ALA A 606 16.44 26.08 -6.56
N ILE A 607 15.35 25.64 -7.20
CA ILE A 607 15.41 24.59 -8.23
C ILE A 607 16.08 25.13 -9.50
N SER A 608 15.71 26.34 -9.94
CA SER A 608 16.32 26.94 -11.13
C SER A 608 17.83 27.16 -10.95
N GLN A 609 18.25 27.56 -9.74
CA GLN A 609 19.67 27.71 -9.41
C GLN A 609 20.43 26.39 -9.54
N LYS A 610 19.88 25.27 -9.01
CA LYS A 610 20.51 23.94 -9.13
C LYS A 610 20.59 23.45 -10.58
N LEU A 611 19.55 23.72 -11.38
CA LEU A 611 19.52 23.40 -12.82
C LEU A 611 20.59 24.17 -13.60
N ILE A 612 20.72 25.48 -13.36
CA ILE A 612 21.75 26.32 -14.00
C ILE A 612 23.16 25.83 -13.65
N GLN A 613 23.36 25.34 -12.43
CA GLN A 613 24.66 24.84 -11.96
C GLN A 613 24.97 23.41 -12.46
N HIS A 614 24.11 22.81 -13.30
CA HIS A 614 24.22 21.43 -13.78
C HIS A 614 24.43 20.41 -12.65
N GLN A 615 23.86 20.69 -11.47
CA GLN A 615 24.00 19.80 -10.31
C GLN A 615 23.07 18.59 -10.38
N ILE A 616 22.16 18.54 -11.36
CA ILE A 616 21.07 17.57 -11.46
C ILE A 616 21.30 16.68 -12.67
N GLU A 617 21.58 15.39 -12.44
CA GLU A 617 21.74 14.40 -13.51
C GLU A 617 20.40 14.09 -14.20
N ASN A 618 19.32 13.92 -13.42
CA ASN A 618 17.97 13.67 -13.94
C ASN A 618 17.17 14.96 -14.17
N TYR A 619 17.72 15.88 -14.97
CA TYR A 619 17.12 17.21 -15.18
C TYR A 619 15.78 17.16 -15.93
N THR A 620 15.56 16.15 -16.77
CA THR A 620 14.35 16.02 -17.59
C THR A 620 13.10 15.82 -16.74
N ASP A 621 13.15 14.92 -15.76
CA ASP A 621 12.05 14.68 -14.83
C ASP A 621 11.77 15.90 -13.94
N ILE A 622 12.82 16.61 -13.52
CA ILE A 622 12.67 17.85 -12.74
C ILE A 622 12.05 18.97 -13.58
N LEU A 623 12.39 19.10 -14.88
CA LEU A 623 11.75 20.05 -15.78
C LEU A 623 10.27 19.71 -16.00
N LYS A 624 9.93 18.42 -16.18
CA LYS A 624 8.54 17.95 -16.30
C LYS A 624 7.74 18.29 -15.04
N TRP A 625 8.31 18.09 -13.86
CA TRP A 625 7.70 18.46 -12.59
C TRP A 625 7.58 19.98 -12.40
N LEU A 626 8.63 20.75 -12.71
CA LEU A 626 8.63 22.21 -12.60
C LEU A 626 7.51 22.83 -13.45
N ARG A 627 7.25 22.26 -14.62
CA ARG A 627 6.08 22.61 -15.45
C ARG A 627 4.76 22.41 -14.71
N GLN A 628 4.58 21.30 -14.00
CA GLN A 628 3.36 21.05 -13.22
C GLN A 628 3.19 22.08 -12.09
N ILE A 629 4.27 22.43 -11.38
CA ILE A 629 4.27 23.50 -10.38
C ILE A 629 3.80 24.84 -10.99
N LEU A 630 4.29 25.19 -12.17
CA LEU A 630 3.88 26.42 -12.86
C LEU A 630 2.42 26.39 -13.32
N ILE A 631 1.91 25.23 -13.74
CA ILE A 631 0.47 25.04 -14.03
C ILE A 631 -0.34 25.32 -12.76
N CYS A 632 0.05 24.76 -11.62
CA CYS A 632 -0.60 25.03 -10.33
C CYS A 632 -0.58 26.52 -9.94
N LYS A 633 0.57 27.19 -10.11
CA LYS A 633 0.71 28.66 -9.95
C LYS A 633 -0.32 29.41 -10.79
N ASN A 634 -0.44 29.08 -12.08
CA ASN A 634 -1.37 29.77 -12.98
C ASN A 634 -2.82 29.53 -12.59
N GLN A 635 -3.18 28.30 -12.21
CA GLN A 635 -4.52 27.98 -11.71
C GLN A 635 -4.86 28.80 -10.46
N PHE A 636 -3.94 28.89 -9.50
CA PHE A 636 -4.15 29.66 -8.28
C PHE A 636 -4.31 31.17 -8.56
N LEU A 637 -3.44 31.77 -9.37
CA LEU A 637 -3.53 33.19 -9.75
C LEU A 637 -4.79 33.49 -10.57
N THR A 638 -5.20 32.56 -11.44
CA THR A 638 -6.45 32.67 -12.21
C THR A 638 -7.68 32.66 -11.29
N ASN A 639 -7.61 32.00 -10.13
CA ASN A 639 -8.69 32.01 -9.14
C ASN A 639 -8.71 33.30 -8.30
N HIS A 640 -7.67 34.15 -8.37
CA HIS A 640 -7.51 35.37 -7.57
C HIS A 640 -7.07 36.58 -8.40
N LYS A 641 -7.59 36.70 -9.64
CA LYS A 641 -7.13 37.70 -10.64
C LYS A 641 -7.11 39.13 -10.11
N ASP A 642 -8.10 39.49 -9.30
CA ASP A 642 -8.30 40.85 -8.79
C ASP A 642 -7.16 41.31 -7.86
N TYR A 643 -6.48 40.37 -7.20
CA TYR A 643 -5.40 40.64 -6.24
C TYR A 643 -4.10 39.94 -6.60
N ALA A 644 -3.99 39.36 -7.81
CA ALA A 644 -2.87 38.53 -8.22
C ALA A 644 -1.50 39.23 -8.11
N ASN A 645 -1.46 40.56 -8.20
CA ASN A 645 -0.22 41.33 -8.13
C ASN A 645 0.18 41.76 -6.70
N VAL A 646 -0.65 41.50 -5.69
CA VAL A 646 -0.35 41.89 -4.30
C VAL A 646 0.84 41.06 -3.82
N GLY A 647 1.96 41.71 -3.48
CA GLY A 647 3.17 41.02 -3.01
C GLY A 647 4.10 40.49 -4.12
N CYS A 648 3.81 40.71 -5.41
CA CYS A 648 4.68 40.24 -6.50
C CYS A 648 6.01 41.02 -6.63
N HIS A 649 6.15 42.12 -5.89
CA HIS A 649 7.31 43.02 -5.91
C HIS A 649 8.43 42.60 -4.94
N LEU A 650 8.30 41.47 -4.24
CA LEU A 650 9.36 40.97 -3.37
C LEU A 650 10.65 40.73 -4.17
N PRO A 651 11.85 41.05 -3.64
CA PRO A 651 13.12 40.84 -4.36
C PRO A 651 13.32 39.41 -4.86
N ILE A 652 12.89 38.43 -4.08
CA ILE A 652 12.96 37.01 -4.43
C ILE A 652 12.11 36.67 -5.66
N CYS A 653 10.96 37.32 -5.85
CA CYS A 653 10.12 37.13 -7.04
C CYS A 653 10.88 37.52 -8.31
N LYS A 654 11.58 38.66 -8.29
CA LYS A 654 12.38 39.11 -9.43
C LYS A 654 13.54 38.15 -9.71
N GLN A 655 14.25 37.72 -8.67
CA GLN A 655 15.36 36.77 -8.81
C GLN A 655 14.89 35.42 -9.35
N ALA A 656 13.78 34.88 -8.84
CA ALA A 656 13.20 33.63 -9.28
C ALA A 656 12.80 33.67 -10.76
N HIS A 657 12.18 34.77 -11.22
CA HIS A 657 11.84 34.94 -12.64
C HIS A 657 13.09 34.99 -13.53
N ILE A 658 14.12 35.75 -13.14
CA ILE A 658 15.38 35.81 -13.90
C ILE A 658 16.01 34.41 -14.00
N LYS A 659 16.04 33.65 -12.91
CA LYS A 659 16.60 32.29 -12.91
C LYS A 659 15.80 31.32 -13.78
N LEU A 660 14.47 31.39 -13.71
CA LEU A 660 13.60 30.58 -14.54
C LEU A 660 13.76 30.90 -16.03
N GLU A 661 13.94 32.17 -16.38
CA GLU A 661 14.24 32.62 -17.74
C GLU A 661 15.59 32.04 -18.23
N ILE A 662 16.64 32.10 -17.40
CA ILE A 662 17.95 31.50 -17.74
C ILE A 662 17.82 29.99 -17.96
N VAL A 663 17.11 29.26 -17.08
CA VAL A 663 16.84 27.82 -17.27
C VAL A 663 16.11 27.58 -18.58
N SER A 664 15.08 28.37 -18.86
CA SER A 664 14.30 28.26 -20.10
C SER A 664 15.17 28.44 -21.33
N TYR A 665 16.05 29.45 -21.34
CA TYR A 665 17.04 29.60 -22.40
C TYR A 665 17.99 28.40 -22.46
N MET A 666 18.63 28.01 -21.36
CA MET A 666 19.62 26.92 -21.35
C MET A 666 19.08 25.61 -21.93
N TYR A 667 17.86 25.19 -21.57
CA TYR A 667 17.31 23.90 -21.99
C TYR A 667 16.51 23.95 -23.30
N LEU A 668 16.09 25.13 -23.77
CA LEU A 668 15.54 25.28 -25.13
C LEU A 668 16.58 24.93 -26.21
N TRP A 669 17.87 25.12 -25.92
CA TRP A 669 18.99 24.75 -26.78
C TRP A 669 19.62 23.39 -26.40
N SER A 670 18.92 22.55 -25.65
CA SER A 670 19.40 21.20 -25.29
C SER A 670 19.43 20.27 -26.49
N ILE A 671 20.35 19.29 -26.50
CA ILE A 671 20.41 18.23 -27.53
C ILE A 671 19.31 17.18 -27.29
N ASP A 672 18.66 17.21 -26.12
CA ASP A 672 17.54 16.32 -25.78
C ASP A 672 16.21 16.78 -26.40
N ILE A 673 15.73 16.02 -27.38
CA ILE A 673 14.47 16.24 -28.10
C ILE A 673 13.25 16.22 -27.17
N GLU A 674 13.26 15.44 -26.08
CA GLU A 674 12.17 15.47 -25.09
C GLU A 674 12.14 16.85 -24.38
N GLY A 675 13.30 17.36 -23.98
CA GLY A 675 13.42 18.69 -23.37
C GLY A 675 12.90 19.82 -24.25
N ILE A 676 13.18 19.76 -25.56
CA ILE A 676 12.74 20.76 -26.55
C ILE A 676 11.21 20.68 -26.79
N ILE A 677 10.67 19.47 -27.02
CA ILE A 677 9.23 19.26 -27.30
C ILE A 677 8.38 19.68 -26.10
N PHE A 678 8.79 19.34 -24.87
CA PHE A 678 8.06 19.75 -23.67
C PHE A 678 8.09 21.27 -23.44
N PHE A 679 9.18 21.95 -23.82
CA PHE A 679 9.27 23.41 -23.74
C PHE A 679 8.42 24.12 -24.80
N PHE A 680 8.26 23.57 -26.00
CA PHE A 680 7.38 24.15 -27.02
C PHE A 680 5.91 24.25 -26.53
N PHE A 681 5.45 23.25 -25.76
CA PHE A 681 4.14 23.27 -25.08
C PHE A 681 4.12 24.03 -23.74
N PHE A 682 5.27 24.51 -23.27
CA PHE A 682 5.44 25.34 -22.07
C PHE A 682 5.22 26.83 -22.41
N THR A 683 5.60 27.24 -23.63
CA THR A 683 5.39 28.59 -24.18
C THR A 683 4.07 28.73 -24.96
N PHE A 684 3.54 27.66 -25.55
CA PHE A 684 2.32 27.69 -26.36
C PHE A 684 1.34 26.56 -25.97
N PRO A 685 0.39 26.79 -25.04
CA PRO A 685 -0.67 25.82 -24.79
C PRO A 685 -1.59 25.71 -26.02
N PRO A 686 -2.10 24.51 -26.37
CA PRO A 686 -3.01 24.35 -27.50
C PRO A 686 -4.34 25.07 -27.24
N PRO A 687 -5.00 25.61 -28.28
CA PRO A 687 -6.28 26.29 -28.13
C PRO A 687 -7.36 25.32 -27.62
N PRO A 688 -8.32 25.78 -26.80
CA PRO A 688 -9.41 24.94 -26.32
C PRO A 688 -10.27 24.44 -27.50
N PRO A 689 -10.86 23.23 -27.40
CA PRO A 689 -11.72 22.70 -28.45
C PRO A 689 -12.95 23.61 -28.65
N PRO A 690 -13.44 23.79 -29.88
CA PRO A 690 -14.54 24.71 -30.17
C PRO A 690 -15.86 24.20 -29.59
N GLY A 691 -16.20 24.67 -28.39
CA GLY A 691 -17.51 24.51 -27.76
C GLY A 691 -18.36 25.77 -27.96
N LYS A 692 -19.59 25.58 -28.46
CA LYS A 692 -20.59 26.63 -28.74
C LYS A 692 -20.83 27.53 -27.52
N LEU A 693 -20.43 28.80 -27.61
CA LEU A 693 -20.86 29.87 -26.70
C LEU A 693 -21.56 30.96 -27.52
N SER A 694 -22.78 31.29 -27.10
CA SER A 694 -23.75 32.19 -27.74
C SER A 694 -23.57 33.67 -27.37
N HIS A 695 -22.34 34.14 -27.16
CA HIS A 695 -22.04 35.55 -26.92
C HIS A 695 -20.69 35.95 -27.52
N PRO A 696 -20.55 37.18 -28.06
CA PRO A 696 -19.28 37.66 -28.58
C PRO A 696 -18.27 37.76 -27.42
N PRO A 697 -16.99 37.41 -27.65
CA PRO A 697 -15.97 37.48 -26.63
C PRO A 697 -15.72 38.95 -26.23
N PRO A 698 -15.42 39.24 -24.96
CA PRO A 698 -14.98 40.58 -24.57
C PRO A 698 -13.71 40.96 -25.33
N THR A 699 -13.65 42.20 -25.82
CA THR A 699 -12.58 42.74 -26.70
C THR A 699 -11.21 42.87 -26.02
N HIS A 700 -11.09 42.56 -24.73
CA HIS A 700 -9.81 42.28 -24.08
C HIS A 700 -9.99 41.21 -23.00
N PRO A 701 -9.38 40.02 -23.13
CA PRO A 701 -9.25 39.11 -22.00
C PRO A 701 -8.22 39.70 -21.02
N PRO A 702 -8.36 39.50 -19.69
CA PRO A 702 -7.28 39.82 -18.77
C PRO A 702 -6.03 39.05 -19.22
N GLN A 703 -4.96 39.77 -19.55
CA GLN A 703 -3.68 39.24 -20.00
C GLN A 703 -3.04 38.39 -18.90
N ILE A 704 -3.44 37.13 -18.81
CA ILE A 704 -2.71 36.07 -18.10
C ILE A 704 -1.88 35.36 -19.16
N ALA A 705 -0.85 36.05 -19.64
CA ALA A 705 0.16 35.48 -20.52
C ALA A 705 1.46 35.38 -19.71
N LEU A 706 1.94 34.14 -19.57
CA LEU A 706 3.11 33.71 -18.79
C LEU A 706 4.43 34.44 -19.08
N PHE A 707 4.49 35.37 -20.03
CA PHE A 707 5.71 35.98 -20.55
C PHE A 707 5.53 37.42 -21.11
N THR A 708 4.77 38.29 -20.47
CA THR A 708 4.62 39.69 -20.94
C THR A 708 5.77 40.64 -20.56
N ASN A 709 6.83 40.17 -19.89
CA ASN A 709 8.03 40.99 -19.59
C ASN A 709 9.31 40.44 -20.24
N LEU A 710 9.22 39.71 -21.34
CA LEU A 710 10.38 39.49 -22.20
C LEU A 710 10.69 40.78 -22.98
N ASN A 711 11.96 41.15 -23.03
CA ASN A 711 12.44 42.24 -23.88
C ASN A 711 11.92 42.04 -25.32
N PRO A 712 11.35 43.07 -25.99
CA PRO A 712 10.85 42.94 -27.36
C PRO A 712 11.87 42.40 -28.37
N GLN A 713 13.17 42.51 -28.09
CA GLN A 713 14.22 41.88 -28.90
C GLN A 713 14.24 40.34 -28.81
N SER A 714 13.79 39.74 -27.70
CA SER A 714 13.73 38.29 -27.52
C SER A 714 12.55 37.68 -28.27
N GLN A 715 11.42 38.37 -28.31
CA GLN A 715 10.23 37.94 -29.04
C GLN A 715 10.45 37.91 -30.56
N HIS A 716 11.26 38.84 -31.09
CA HIS A 716 11.52 38.93 -32.52
C HIS A 716 12.47 37.86 -33.06
N ARG A 717 13.37 37.29 -32.22
CA ARG A 717 14.30 36.22 -32.63
C ARG A 717 13.69 34.81 -32.60
N ILE A 718 12.67 34.59 -31.76
CA ILE A 718 12.00 33.28 -31.62
C ILE A 718 11.08 33.00 -32.82
N LEU A 719 10.55 34.05 -33.47
CA LEU A 719 9.66 33.93 -34.62
C LEU A 719 10.40 33.86 -35.98
N SER A 720 11.72 34.08 -36.03
CA SER A 720 12.45 34.29 -37.29
C SER A 720 13.25 33.10 -37.81
N HIS A 721 13.26 31.93 -37.15
CA HIS A 721 13.92 30.73 -37.70
C HIS A 721 13.10 29.45 -37.51
N PRO A 722 12.20 29.14 -38.46
CA PRO A 722 11.75 27.79 -38.72
C PRO A 722 12.51 27.29 -39.95
N HIS A 723 13.71 26.71 -39.79
CA HIS A 723 14.38 25.77 -40.72
C HIS A 723 15.88 25.76 -40.46
N SER A 724 16.31 24.82 -39.62
CA SER A 724 17.59 24.09 -39.71
C SER A 724 17.56 22.97 -38.69
#